data_AF-A0A2H6KK96-F1
#
_entry.id   AF-A0A2H6KK96-F1
#
_cell.length_a   1.000
_cell.length_b   1.000
_cell.length_c   1.000
_cell.angle_alpha   90.00
_cell.angle_beta   90.00
_cell.angle_gamma   90.00
#
_symmetry.space_group_name_H-M   'P 1'
#
loop_
_entity.id
_entity.type
_entity.pdbx_description
1 polymer ?
#
loop_
_entity_poly.entity_id
_entity_poly.type
_entity_poly.pdbx_seq_one_letter_code
_entity_poly.pdbx_strand_id
1 'polypeptide(L)'
;MTNKINTLKNSNNPNENKLNKLQSDLSNHQSEVHNNTSKRDSALKDIHSRMVSLAELSGKLGQFIGQSDEVTTAINDGIDAIIDSDKDFKSLRKSPSSTVQPPAAVSAGLINDGELSSKIRHYEKEIASLSAEIEQLKKQKTSVPDDLNKSHESHQSKLDALQRLSKLNESFKSLGSNNNDACESLLNNLCSGLEKFLGYQETSKGYDGTGIVYSDLDRLCDGVMSFLHGVLESVKDDESVTTYNKYIKLKNNDDDLHTVLQILQSSIGQGRSVFGAQVEKVSGWLKKYWTQVDTSTFQVTHELDGLRKDLEGKYFSTIHPSQGLGEQLDKWKSTLDKIAGDVTHIENKCVNLLDATLKNKLMHEVRPIEKSVQLLKESAGDGNLDSQARHVDSELRIQRQGIENVIKTGIERVRSELRETFKKVWRGIGDLQSKKEHHLDIISQQLKKASDDLLGDGGVKFDEEYKIKIVGMFTDIKWEISKLHEALNKKKTELVHMLAYAQKEFKGVSHFTVADTKIGGSKGSVEHYFGVLKEKIEKLVVELNGTEEGAEIAQVGFLELIDNGLTNYGMRFDDKFRPAIGDMVNKMMANDGVVHMYLNTSIKSSSQNLTKLKAAIVSQIKKLEPVSSTKINITDNAEDSLSSIQEYLQGYAEAIGMKLGNMMNFIQLVEGDKELVSVPRGTISVSDPHLTKALTTILTAVRSAALRVKEELTEFTTDTSAATSYNLGKDLKSAIGKVKDIGQQFDPARLAAAHGAMIAEAIEKVKPKIKELGEVLDTNGAVGSINGIIKDIRNDIAKLEKLKNDDVNTEGSIEKIRKAAADKMEELKSEIQGILTGIKLNVITSNEILTSAIESLGTTAVEAERDINNAIKQLESQLLEQTEKAFRNVTDQVKKLFAEQHIADLSALHTLVERKLAEVRKIIDEDKVTGIKGLLKSVNGMLFGINKEGMPQFHKPQTTLLDALKTAVPQPAQEPLKAEQYRDKLSQLSEKSKSYLDNLLAYTELQVKFEGHHKSPTKESQLVRSVNVRLDKLLDYLIKINNVDTNRKYTFDHNSTTYLSELNDSISSLSPPTSTASTTRFSSTPSGAA
;
A
#
# COMPACT_ATOMS: atom_id res chain seq x y z
N MET A 1 -85.76 -127.26 -31.11
CA MET A 1 -86.48 -126.41 -32.10
C MET A 1 -87.87 -126.97 -32.45
N THR A 2 -88.00 -128.27 -32.70
CA THR A 2 -89.27 -128.95 -33.07
C THR A 2 -90.45 -128.65 -32.13
N ASN A 3 -90.25 -128.70 -30.81
CA ASN A 3 -91.32 -128.38 -29.85
C ASN A 3 -91.81 -126.93 -29.98
N LYS A 4 -90.91 -125.95 -30.20
CA LYS A 4 -91.27 -124.54 -30.40
C LYS A 4 -92.04 -124.29 -31.70
N ILE A 5 -91.72 -125.02 -32.77
CA ILE A 5 -92.46 -124.99 -34.05
C ILE A 5 -93.89 -125.49 -33.84
N ASN A 6 -94.06 -126.60 -33.11
CA ASN A 6 -95.38 -127.17 -32.83
C ASN A 6 -96.24 -126.26 -31.94
N THR A 7 -95.65 -125.58 -30.94
CA THR A 7 -96.37 -124.62 -30.10
C THR A 7 -96.83 -123.38 -30.89
N LEU A 8 -96.03 -122.91 -31.86
CA LEU A 8 -96.38 -121.76 -32.71
C LEU A 8 -97.47 -122.11 -33.74
N LYS A 9 -97.44 -123.31 -34.32
CA LYS A 9 -98.49 -123.80 -35.26
C LYS A 9 -99.88 -123.90 -34.62
N ASN A 10 -99.94 -124.20 -33.32
CA ASN A 10 -101.21 -124.43 -32.61
C ASN A 10 -101.75 -123.19 -31.89
N SER A 11 -101.19 -122.00 -32.15
CA SER A 11 -101.65 -120.74 -31.55
C SER A 11 -102.75 -120.09 -32.39
N ASN A 12 -103.73 -119.42 -31.76
CA ASN A 12 -104.91 -118.85 -32.42
C ASN A 12 -104.61 -117.74 -33.47
N ASN A 13 -103.34 -117.34 -33.65
CA ASN A 13 -102.88 -116.50 -34.76
C ASN A 13 -101.36 -116.70 -35.01
N PRO A 14 -100.94 -117.74 -35.76
CA PRO A 14 -99.53 -118.08 -35.92
C PRO A 14 -98.78 -117.01 -36.72
N ASN A 15 -97.68 -116.49 -36.17
CA ASN A 15 -96.78 -115.63 -36.92
C ASN A 15 -95.97 -116.49 -37.93
N GLU A 16 -96.44 -116.55 -39.17
CA GLU A 16 -95.85 -117.37 -40.25
C GLU A 16 -94.38 -117.08 -40.50
N ASN A 17 -93.94 -115.81 -40.42
CA ASN A 17 -92.53 -115.47 -40.61
C ASN A 17 -91.64 -116.10 -39.53
N LYS A 18 -92.13 -116.17 -38.30
CA LYS A 18 -91.40 -116.80 -37.18
C LYS A 18 -91.39 -118.32 -37.31
N LEU A 19 -92.47 -118.90 -37.84
CA LEU A 19 -92.58 -120.33 -38.09
C LEU A 19 -91.66 -120.79 -39.23
N ASN A 20 -91.68 -120.07 -40.36
CA ASN A 20 -90.83 -120.35 -41.52
C ASN A 20 -89.35 -120.21 -41.19
N LYS A 21 -88.98 -119.20 -40.39
CA LYS A 21 -87.60 -119.05 -39.93
C LYS A 21 -87.18 -120.23 -39.05
N LEU A 22 -88.00 -120.63 -38.07
CA LEU A 22 -87.69 -121.80 -37.23
C LEU A 22 -87.62 -123.12 -38.01
N GLN A 23 -88.44 -123.29 -39.06
CA GLN A 23 -88.36 -124.47 -39.94
C GLN A 23 -87.12 -124.43 -40.83
N SER A 24 -86.73 -123.27 -41.35
CA SER A 24 -85.47 -123.09 -42.09
C SER A 24 -84.26 -123.35 -41.21
N ASP A 25 -84.24 -122.83 -39.98
CA ASP A 25 -83.17 -123.05 -39.01
C ASP A 25 -83.05 -124.53 -38.62
N LEU A 26 -84.16 -125.25 -38.48
CA LEU A 26 -84.15 -126.70 -38.22
C LEU A 26 -83.61 -127.50 -39.42
N SER A 27 -84.01 -127.13 -40.64
CA SER A 27 -83.55 -127.79 -41.87
C SER A 27 -82.05 -127.54 -42.11
N ASN A 28 -81.58 -126.31 -41.88
CA ASN A 28 -80.17 -125.95 -41.94
C ASN A 28 -79.34 -126.69 -40.88
N HIS A 29 -79.84 -126.81 -39.65
CA HIS A 29 -79.18 -127.60 -38.61
C HIS A 29 -79.12 -129.09 -38.99
N GLN A 30 -80.18 -129.67 -39.58
CA GLN A 30 -80.17 -131.07 -39.99
C GLN A 30 -79.22 -131.32 -41.17
N SER A 31 -79.12 -130.40 -42.13
CA SER A 31 -78.17 -130.50 -43.24
C SER A 31 -76.71 -130.32 -42.78
N GLU A 32 -76.47 -129.44 -41.80
CA GLU A 32 -75.13 -129.21 -41.24
C GLU A 32 -74.58 -130.38 -40.44
N VAL A 33 -75.44 -131.12 -39.71
CA VAL A 33 -74.99 -132.12 -38.73
C VAL A 33 -75.02 -133.55 -39.28
N HIS A 34 -75.98 -133.90 -40.16
CA HIS A 34 -76.16 -135.30 -40.58
C HIS A 34 -75.66 -135.65 -41.99
N ASN A 35 -75.56 -134.68 -42.91
CA ASN A 35 -75.21 -134.95 -44.32
C ASN A 35 -73.79 -134.53 -44.75
N ASN A 36 -72.96 -134.01 -43.85
CA ASN A 36 -71.62 -133.52 -44.18
C ASN A 36 -70.51 -134.47 -43.66
N THR A 37 -70.06 -135.38 -44.54
CA THR A 37 -69.00 -136.37 -44.26
C THR A 37 -67.70 -135.69 -43.77
N SER A 38 -67.36 -134.52 -44.32
CA SER A 38 -66.15 -133.76 -43.95
C SER A 38 -66.16 -133.28 -42.48
N LYS A 39 -67.32 -132.90 -41.93
CA LYS A 39 -67.45 -132.55 -40.51
C LYS A 39 -67.35 -133.78 -39.61
N ARG A 40 -67.84 -134.93 -40.06
CA ARG A 40 -67.74 -136.21 -39.33
C ARG A 40 -66.28 -136.69 -39.27
N ASP A 41 -65.55 -136.60 -40.38
CA ASP A 41 -64.12 -136.93 -40.47
C ASP A 41 -63.27 -135.98 -39.63
N SER A 42 -63.61 -134.69 -39.60
CA SER A 42 -62.94 -133.70 -38.75
C SER A 42 -63.18 -133.98 -37.26
N ALA A 43 -64.39 -134.36 -36.86
CA ALA A 43 -64.70 -134.76 -35.49
C ALA A 43 -64.01 -136.06 -35.09
N LEU A 44 -63.91 -137.03 -36.01
CA LEU A 44 -63.17 -138.28 -35.78
C LEU A 44 -61.67 -138.00 -35.62
N LYS A 45 -61.11 -137.11 -36.44
CA LYS A 45 -59.71 -136.65 -36.34
C LYS A 45 -59.46 -135.92 -35.02
N ASP A 46 -60.41 -135.11 -34.55
CA ASP A 46 -60.34 -134.46 -33.22
C ASP A 46 -60.38 -135.48 -32.08
N ILE A 47 -61.27 -136.49 -32.16
CA ILE A 47 -61.34 -137.57 -31.18
C ILE A 47 -60.04 -138.38 -31.14
N HIS A 48 -59.50 -138.79 -32.30
CA HIS A 48 -58.21 -139.48 -32.36
C HIS A 48 -57.07 -138.62 -31.80
N SER A 49 -57.03 -137.33 -32.14
CA SER A 49 -56.03 -136.40 -31.59
C SER A 49 -56.11 -136.32 -30.07
N ARG A 50 -57.32 -136.24 -29.50
CA ARG A 50 -57.54 -136.23 -28.04
C ARG A 50 -57.18 -137.55 -27.38
N MET A 51 -57.48 -138.69 -27.99
CA MET A 51 -57.09 -140.01 -27.49
C MET A 51 -55.55 -140.13 -27.43
N VAL A 52 -54.85 -139.62 -28.44
CA VAL A 52 -53.37 -139.60 -28.47
C VAL A 52 -52.80 -138.70 -27.38
N SER A 53 -53.34 -137.49 -27.20
CA SER A 53 -52.90 -136.61 -26.11
C SER A 53 -53.20 -137.22 -24.73
N LEU A 54 -54.31 -137.94 -24.59
CA LEU A 54 -54.65 -138.65 -23.35
C LEU A 54 -53.70 -139.82 -23.10
N ALA A 55 -53.30 -140.55 -24.13
CA ALA A 55 -52.31 -141.61 -24.05
C ALA A 55 -50.92 -141.07 -23.65
N GLU A 56 -50.48 -139.94 -24.23
CA GLU A 56 -49.22 -139.29 -23.85
C GLU A 56 -49.25 -138.80 -22.40
N LEU A 57 -50.38 -138.23 -21.96
CA LEU A 57 -50.57 -137.81 -20.58
C LEU A 57 -50.59 -139.01 -19.63
N SER A 58 -51.24 -140.10 -20.03
CA SER A 58 -51.30 -141.35 -19.27
C SER A 58 -49.93 -142.01 -19.19
N GLY A 59 -49.10 -141.95 -20.23
CA GLY A 59 -47.70 -142.38 -20.20
C GLY A 59 -46.86 -141.59 -19.19
N LYS A 60 -46.99 -140.26 -19.17
CA LYS A 60 -46.36 -139.40 -18.16
C LYS A 60 -46.89 -139.67 -16.75
N LEU A 61 -48.18 -139.98 -16.63
CA LEU A 61 -48.80 -140.35 -15.36
C LEU A 61 -48.29 -141.72 -14.89
N GLY A 62 -48.16 -142.71 -15.78
CA GLY A 62 -47.61 -144.02 -15.48
C GLY A 62 -46.14 -143.96 -15.02
N GLN A 63 -45.34 -143.04 -15.59
CA GLN A 63 -44.00 -142.74 -15.06
C GLN A 63 -44.02 -142.18 -13.63
N PHE A 64 -45.13 -141.57 -13.20
CA PHE A 64 -45.31 -140.98 -11.87
C PHE A 64 -45.91 -141.96 -10.85
N ILE A 65 -46.85 -142.82 -11.26
CA ILE A 65 -47.61 -143.71 -10.35
C ILE A 65 -47.33 -145.21 -10.53
N GLY A 66 -46.55 -145.62 -11.54
CA GLY A 66 -46.32 -147.03 -11.89
C GLY A 66 -47.34 -147.62 -12.86
N GLN A 67 -47.20 -148.90 -13.19
CA GLN A 67 -48.12 -149.62 -14.10
C GLN A 67 -49.51 -149.77 -13.45
N SER A 68 -50.55 -149.31 -14.14
CA SER A 68 -51.96 -149.58 -13.81
C SER A 68 -52.71 -150.05 -15.06
N ASP A 69 -53.83 -150.73 -14.85
CA ASP A 69 -54.64 -151.28 -15.94
C ASP A 69 -55.25 -150.15 -16.80
N GLU A 70 -55.66 -149.05 -16.18
CA GLU A 70 -56.21 -147.88 -16.86
C GLU A 70 -55.16 -147.13 -17.68
N VAL A 71 -53.95 -146.94 -17.16
CA VAL A 71 -52.82 -146.31 -17.89
C VAL A 71 -52.39 -147.18 -19.06
N THR A 72 -52.31 -148.49 -18.83
CA THR A 72 -51.97 -149.48 -19.86
C THR A 72 -52.99 -149.46 -20.99
N THR A 73 -54.28 -149.41 -20.64
CA THR A 73 -55.40 -149.35 -21.61
C THR A 73 -55.37 -148.05 -22.40
N ALA A 74 -55.20 -146.90 -21.75
CA ALA A 74 -55.15 -145.60 -22.42
C ALA A 74 -53.96 -145.46 -23.38
N ILE A 75 -52.79 -146.01 -23.05
CA ILE A 75 -51.63 -146.02 -23.95
C ILE A 75 -51.89 -146.94 -25.15
N ASN A 76 -52.46 -148.13 -24.94
CA ASN A 76 -52.81 -149.05 -26.01
C ASN A 76 -53.87 -148.46 -26.96
N ASP A 77 -54.92 -147.85 -26.42
CA ASP A 77 -55.97 -147.19 -27.21
C ASP A 77 -55.41 -146.02 -28.02
N GLY A 78 -54.44 -145.27 -27.47
CA GLY A 78 -53.73 -144.22 -28.19
C GLY A 78 -52.83 -144.74 -29.32
N ILE A 79 -52.14 -145.87 -29.08
CA ILE A 79 -51.35 -146.58 -30.10
C ILE A 79 -52.27 -147.05 -31.24
N ASP A 80 -53.40 -147.68 -30.91
CA ASP A 80 -54.38 -148.15 -31.90
C ASP A 80 -55.01 -146.99 -32.67
N ALA A 81 -55.35 -145.87 -32.00
CA ALA A 81 -55.88 -144.68 -32.65
C ALA A 81 -54.91 -144.10 -33.69
N ILE A 82 -53.60 -144.10 -33.43
CA ILE A 82 -52.60 -143.66 -34.42
C ILE A 82 -52.51 -144.67 -35.57
N ILE A 83 -52.41 -145.97 -35.28
CA ILE A 83 -52.27 -147.01 -36.32
C ILE A 83 -53.49 -147.03 -37.25
N ASP A 84 -54.69 -146.86 -36.72
CA ASP A 84 -55.92 -146.87 -37.52
C ASP A 84 -56.22 -145.52 -38.19
N SER A 85 -55.48 -144.45 -37.85
CA SER A 85 -55.66 -143.11 -38.44
C SER A 85 -55.26 -143.02 -39.92
N ASP A 86 -54.36 -143.89 -40.39
CA ASP A 86 -53.93 -143.94 -41.79
C ASP A 86 -53.77 -145.38 -42.28
N LYS A 87 -54.17 -145.65 -43.53
CA LYS A 87 -54.04 -146.99 -44.11
C LYS A 87 -52.58 -147.44 -44.20
N ASP A 88 -51.65 -146.50 -44.40
CA ASP A 88 -50.22 -146.78 -44.51
C ASP A 88 -49.61 -147.28 -43.19
N PHE A 89 -50.27 -147.04 -42.05
CA PHE A 89 -49.79 -147.44 -40.73
C PHE A 89 -50.26 -148.82 -40.31
N LYS A 90 -51.28 -149.39 -40.98
CA LYS A 90 -51.85 -150.69 -40.61
C LYS A 90 -50.86 -151.85 -40.65
N SER A 91 -49.84 -151.79 -41.50
CA SER A 91 -48.79 -152.82 -41.56
C SER A 91 -47.88 -152.83 -40.32
N LEU A 92 -47.95 -151.82 -39.46
CA LEU A 92 -47.20 -151.75 -38.21
C LEU A 92 -47.74 -152.71 -37.13
N ARG A 93 -48.96 -153.26 -37.29
CA ARG A 93 -49.50 -154.30 -36.39
C ARG A 93 -48.80 -155.63 -36.61
N LYS A 94 -48.36 -156.30 -35.53
CA LYS A 94 -47.85 -157.68 -35.61
C LYS A 94 -48.99 -158.68 -35.88
N SER A 95 -48.81 -159.61 -36.82
CA SER A 95 -49.76 -160.72 -37.07
C SER A 95 -49.78 -161.74 -35.92
N PRO A 96 -50.94 -162.32 -35.55
CA PRO A 96 -51.01 -163.37 -34.52
C PRO A 96 -50.51 -164.71 -35.09
N SER A 97 -49.42 -165.24 -34.54
CA SER A 97 -49.01 -166.63 -34.76
C SER A 97 -49.85 -167.55 -33.88
N SER A 98 -50.43 -168.58 -34.50
CA SER A 98 -51.26 -169.64 -33.92
C SER A 98 -50.47 -170.60 -33.02
N THR A 99 -50.89 -170.83 -31.77
CA THR A 99 -51.06 -172.16 -31.12
C THR A 99 -51.57 -172.06 -29.66
N VAL A 100 -52.01 -173.21 -29.15
CA VAL A 100 -53.01 -173.48 -28.09
C VAL A 100 -52.43 -173.59 -26.66
N GLN A 101 -53.20 -173.11 -25.67
CA GLN A 101 -53.19 -173.35 -24.19
C GLN A 101 -52.27 -172.54 -23.21
N PRO A 102 -52.71 -172.29 -21.94
CA PRO A 102 -52.40 -171.10 -21.07
C PRO A 102 -51.31 -171.37 -20.00
N PRO A 103 -50.91 -170.46 -19.06
CA PRO A 103 -51.26 -169.05 -18.74
C PRO A 103 -50.03 -168.08 -18.57
N ALA A 104 -50.28 -166.83 -18.14
CA ALA A 104 -49.36 -165.78 -17.64
C ALA A 104 -48.81 -164.71 -18.63
N ALA A 105 -48.75 -163.48 -18.08
CA ALA A 105 -48.11 -162.24 -18.56
C ALA A 105 -48.18 -161.98 -20.08
N VAL A 106 -49.07 -161.07 -20.48
CA VAL A 106 -49.17 -160.53 -21.84
C VAL A 106 -47.79 -160.01 -22.26
N SER A 107 -47.08 -160.79 -23.07
CA SER A 107 -45.76 -160.44 -23.57
C SER A 107 -45.86 -159.31 -24.59
N ALA A 108 -45.07 -158.28 -24.33
CA ALA A 108 -44.66 -157.17 -25.19
C ALA A 108 -44.86 -157.33 -26.72
N GLY A 109 -45.52 -156.33 -27.30
CA GLY A 109 -45.20 -155.82 -28.63
C GLY A 109 -46.37 -155.73 -29.60
N LEU A 110 -47.24 -154.72 -29.42
CA LEU A 110 -48.31 -154.37 -30.37
C LEU A 110 -47.78 -153.85 -31.73
N ILE A 111 -46.52 -153.40 -31.78
CA ILE A 111 -45.96 -152.69 -32.94
C ILE A 111 -44.68 -153.38 -33.44
N ASN A 112 -44.48 -153.44 -34.76
CA ASN A 112 -43.22 -153.85 -35.39
C ASN A 112 -42.21 -152.68 -35.44
N ASP A 113 -41.31 -152.61 -34.45
CA ASP A 113 -40.32 -151.52 -34.30
C ASP A 113 -39.41 -151.33 -35.53
N GLY A 114 -39.04 -152.43 -36.20
CA GLY A 114 -38.21 -152.38 -37.41
C GLY A 114 -38.95 -151.72 -38.58
N GLU A 115 -40.24 -152.02 -38.72
CA GLU A 115 -41.08 -151.45 -39.76
C GLU A 115 -41.50 -150.01 -39.44
N LEU A 116 -41.73 -149.68 -38.17
CA LEU A 116 -41.96 -148.31 -37.71
C LEU A 116 -40.77 -147.40 -38.04
N SER A 117 -39.56 -147.83 -37.67
CA SER A 117 -38.34 -147.09 -37.95
C SER A 117 -38.10 -146.93 -39.46
N SER A 118 -38.46 -147.94 -40.25
CA SER A 118 -38.34 -147.91 -41.71
C SER A 118 -39.34 -146.92 -42.35
N LYS A 119 -40.59 -146.89 -41.86
CA LYS A 119 -41.60 -145.93 -42.33
C LYS A 119 -41.29 -144.49 -41.93
N ILE A 120 -40.78 -144.25 -40.71
CA ILE A 120 -40.32 -142.93 -40.29
C ILE A 120 -39.24 -142.41 -41.26
N ARG A 121 -38.21 -143.22 -41.54
CA ARG A 121 -37.16 -142.85 -42.49
C ARG A 121 -37.68 -142.64 -43.92
N HIS A 122 -38.66 -143.44 -44.34
CA HIS A 122 -39.28 -143.29 -45.66
C HIS A 122 -39.96 -141.92 -45.79
N TYR A 123 -40.82 -141.54 -44.84
CA TYR A 123 -41.51 -140.25 -44.87
C TYR A 123 -40.55 -139.07 -44.65
N GLU A 124 -39.52 -139.18 -43.80
CA GLU A 124 -38.46 -138.17 -43.68
C GLU A 124 -37.77 -137.91 -45.03
N LYS A 125 -37.49 -138.97 -45.79
CA LYS A 125 -36.86 -138.87 -47.12
C LYS A 125 -37.81 -138.23 -48.15
N GLU A 126 -39.09 -138.61 -48.15
CA GLU A 126 -40.08 -138.03 -49.07
C GLU A 126 -40.35 -136.56 -48.76
N ILE A 127 -40.46 -136.18 -47.48
CA ILE A 127 -40.59 -134.77 -47.04
C ILE A 127 -39.36 -133.98 -47.45
N ALA A 128 -38.15 -134.51 -47.26
CA ALA A 128 -36.92 -133.83 -47.67
C ALA A 128 -36.88 -133.59 -49.19
N SER A 129 -37.33 -134.57 -49.99
CA SER A 129 -37.45 -134.45 -51.44
C SER A 129 -38.47 -133.39 -51.85
N LEU A 130 -39.69 -133.44 -51.30
CA LEU A 130 -40.76 -132.48 -51.56
C LEU A 130 -40.40 -131.07 -51.09
N SER A 131 -39.72 -130.94 -49.95
CA SER A 131 -39.24 -129.65 -49.42
C SER A 131 -38.20 -129.01 -50.33
N ALA A 132 -37.27 -129.81 -50.86
CA ALA A 132 -36.26 -129.34 -51.81
C ALA A 132 -36.90 -128.87 -53.12
N GLU A 133 -37.92 -129.58 -53.61
CA GLU A 133 -38.67 -129.22 -54.81
C GLU A 133 -39.51 -127.93 -54.60
N ILE A 134 -40.17 -127.79 -53.45
CA ILE A 134 -40.88 -126.57 -53.05
C ILE A 134 -39.91 -125.37 -52.95
N GLU A 135 -38.73 -125.55 -52.35
CA GLU A 135 -37.70 -124.50 -52.25
C GLU A 135 -37.11 -124.12 -53.62
N GLN A 136 -36.95 -125.09 -54.53
CA GLN A 136 -36.50 -124.83 -55.89
C GLN A 136 -37.54 -123.99 -56.67
N LEU A 137 -38.83 -124.29 -56.54
CA LEU A 137 -39.93 -123.52 -57.15
C LEU A 137 -40.03 -122.11 -56.55
N LYS A 138 -39.87 -121.96 -55.22
CA LYS A 138 -39.80 -120.65 -54.55
C LYS A 138 -38.63 -119.80 -55.06
N LYS A 139 -37.44 -120.40 -55.25
CA LYS A 139 -36.27 -119.71 -55.81
C LYS A 139 -36.46 -119.29 -57.27
N GLN A 140 -37.24 -120.05 -58.05
CA GLN A 140 -37.61 -119.73 -59.43
C GLN A 140 -38.77 -118.72 -59.56
N LYS A 141 -39.32 -118.22 -58.44
CA LYS A 141 -40.46 -117.27 -58.38
C LYS A 141 -41.73 -117.76 -59.10
N THR A 142 -41.91 -119.06 -59.26
CA THR A 142 -43.16 -119.66 -59.74
C THR A 142 -44.08 -119.99 -58.55
N SER A 143 -45.40 -119.93 -58.74
CA SER A 143 -46.36 -120.33 -57.71
C SER A 143 -46.22 -121.83 -57.44
N VAL A 144 -46.03 -122.21 -56.18
CA VAL A 144 -46.00 -123.63 -55.78
C VAL A 144 -47.40 -124.23 -56.02
N PRO A 145 -47.54 -125.36 -56.73
CA PRO A 145 -48.83 -126.01 -56.91
C PRO A 145 -49.45 -126.43 -55.57
N ASP A 146 -50.75 -126.16 -55.39
CA ASP A 146 -51.47 -126.51 -54.16
C ASP A 146 -51.39 -128.00 -53.82
N ASP A 147 -51.38 -128.87 -54.82
CA ASP A 147 -51.29 -130.32 -54.61
C ASP A 147 -49.92 -130.73 -54.05
N LEU A 148 -48.84 -130.00 -54.38
CA LEU A 148 -47.51 -130.26 -53.86
C LEU A 148 -47.41 -129.87 -52.37
N ASN A 149 -47.99 -128.72 -52.00
CA ASN A 149 -48.10 -128.30 -50.59
C ASN A 149 -48.98 -129.26 -49.78
N LYS A 150 -50.16 -129.66 -50.32
CA LYS A 150 -51.03 -130.64 -49.65
C LYS A 150 -50.34 -131.98 -49.46
N SER A 151 -49.52 -132.42 -50.43
CA SER A 151 -48.73 -133.63 -50.28
C SER A 151 -47.69 -133.46 -49.17
N HIS A 152 -46.90 -132.38 -49.19
CA HIS A 152 -45.92 -132.07 -48.13
C HIS A 152 -46.54 -132.04 -46.73
N GLU A 153 -47.68 -131.34 -46.56
CA GLU A 153 -48.43 -131.29 -45.30
C GLU A 153 -48.97 -132.68 -44.88
N SER A 154 -49.41 -133.50 -45.84
CA SER A 154 -49.86 -134.86 -45.60
C SER A 154 -48.73 -135.77 -45.13
N HIS A 155 -47.58 -135.79 -45.82
CA HIS A 155 -46.42 -136.58 -45.41
C HIS A 155 -45.87 -136.08 -44.05
N GLN A 156 -45.86 -134.77 -43.79
CA GLN A 156 -45.49 -134.19 -42.49
C GLN A 156 -46.42 -134.66 -41.37
N SER A 157 -47.74 -134.64 -41.60
CA SER A 157 -48.73 -135.15 -40.65
C SER A 157 -48.52 -136.64 -40.36
N LYS A 158 -48.15 -137.43 -41.38
CA LYS A 158 -47.84 -138.85 -41.22
C LYS A 158 -46.57 -139.08 -40.40
N LEU A 159 -45.51 -138.30 -40.66
CA LEU A 159 -44.27 -138.37 -39.89
C LEU A 159 -44.51 -138.00 -38.42
N ASP A 160 -45.25 -136.92 -38.15
CA ASP A 160 -45.58 -136.49 -36.80
C ASP A 160 -46.36 -137.58 -36.05
N ALA A 161 -47.31 -138.25 -36.71
CA ALA A 161 -48.06 -139.38 -36.15
C ALA A 161 -47.15 -140.57 -35.82
N LEU A 162 -46.24 -140.95 -36.71
CA LEU A 162 -45.28 -142.04 -36.48
C LEU A 162 -44.26 -141.72 -35.39
N GLN A 163 -43.80 -140.47 -35.29
CA GLN A 163 -42.91 -140.03 -34.22
C GLN A 163 -43.60 -140.04 -32.85
N ARG A 164 -44.88 -139.65 -32.79
CA ARG A 164 -45.71 -139.79 -31.58
C ARG A 164 -45.92 -141.26 -31.21
N LEU A 165 -46.18 -142.12 -32.20
CA LEU A 165 -46.28 -143.57 -32.01
C LEU A 165 -45.00 -144.16 -31.41
N SER A 166 -43.83 -143.70 -31.87
CA SER A 166 -42.52 -144.09 -31.31
C SER A 166 -42.40 -143.70 -29.83
N LYS A 167 -42.75 -142.46 -29.47
CA LYS A 167 -42.69 -141.98 -28.08
C LYS A 167 -43.68 -142.71 -27.15
N LEU A 168 -44.88 -143.03 -27.64
CA LEU A 168 -45.86 -143.81 -26.89
C LEU A 168 -45.39 -145.25 -26.66
N ASN A 169 -44.79 -145.87 -27.67
CA ASN A 169 -44.21 -147.21 -27.57
C ASN A 169 -43.00 -147.26 -26.61
N GLU A 170 -42.13 -146.24 -26.60
CA GLU A 170 -41.07 -146.11 -25.60
C GLU A 170 -41.63 -145.93 -24.18
N SER A 171 -42.65 -145.07 -24.03
CA SER A 171 -43.34 -144.87 -22.75
C SER A 171 -43.93 -146.19 -22.24
N PHE A 172 -44.55 -146.99 -23.12
CA PHE A 172 -45.06 -148.30 -22.79
C PHE A 172 -43.97 -149.28 -22.34
N LYS A 173 -42.84 -149.35 -23.06
CA LYS A 173 -41.70 -150.20 -22.70
C LYS A 173 -41.09 -149.82 -21.34
N SER A 174 -41.08 -148.52 -21.00
CA SER A 174 -40.55 -148.03 -19.74
C SER A 174 -41.36 -148.43 -18.50
N LEU A 175 -42.59 -148.93 -18.67
CA LEU A 175 -43.48 -149.35 -17.58
C LEU A 175 -43.24 -150.81 -17.12
N GLY A 176 -42.45 -151.61 -17.85
CA GLY A 176 -42.27 -153.06 -17.60
C GLY A 176 -41.16 -153.46 -16.62
N SER A 177 -40.45 -152.52 -15.99
CA SER A 177 -39.38 -152.83 -15.02
C SER A 177 -39.88 -152.75 -13.58
N ASN A 178 -40.09 -153.90 -12.92
CA ASN A 178 -40.40 -153.97 -11.49
C ASN A 178 -39.22 -153.47 -10.63
N ASN A 179 -39.38 -152.39 -9.87
CA ASN A 179 -38.40 -151.94 -8.86
C ASN A 179 -39.10 -151.63 -7.51
N ASN A 180 -38.51 -152.14 -6.42
CA ASN A 180 -39.03 -152.07 -5.05
C ASN A 180 -38.92 -150.67 -4.37
N ASP A 181 -38.55 -149.61 -5.10
CA ASP A 181 -38.32 -148.24 -4.56
C ASP A 181 -39.45 -147.24 -4.87
N ALA A 182 -40.64 -147.74 -5.24
CA ALA A 182 -41.76 -146.92 -5.70
C ALA A 182 -42.23 -145.87 -4.66
N CYS A 183 -42.22 -146.20 -3.37
CA CYS A 183 -42.62 -145.27 -2.30
C CYS A 183 -41.61 -144.13 -2.07
N GLU A 184 -40.31 -144.40 -2.13
CA GLU A 184 -39.27 -143.38 -1.99
C GLU A 184 -39.28 -142.42 -3.17
N SER A 185 -39.43 -142.95 -4.39
CA SER A 185 -39.58 -142.13 -5.60
C SER A 185 -40.84 -141.27 -5.57
N LEU A 186 -41.98 -141.80 -5.10
CA LEU A 186 -43.23 -141.03 -4.95
C LEU A 186 -43.07 -139.87 -3.96
N LEU A 187 -42.48 -140.12 -2.79
CA LEU A 187 -42.24 -139.08 -1.78
C LEU A 187 -41.27 -138.01 -2.28
N ASN A 188 -40.14 -138.40 -2.89
CA ASN A 188 -39.16 -137.46 -3.45
C ASN A 188 -39.77 -136.62 -4.59
N ASN A 189 -40.60 -137.22 -5.44
CA ASN A 189 -41.28 -136.51 -6.53
C ASN A 189 -42.39 -135.58 -6.02
N LEU A 190 -43.14 -135.98 -4.98
CA LEU A 190 -44.15 -135.12 -4.36
C LEU A 190 -43.50 -133.92 -3.66
N CYS A 191 -42.42 -134.15 -2.89
CA CYS A 191 -41.66 -133.09 -2.23
C CYS A 191 -41.03 -132.13 -3.26
N SER A 192 -40.31 -132.66 -4.26
CA SER A 192 -39.71 -131.84 -5.33
C SER A 192 -40.77 -131.10 -6.16
N GLY A 193 -41.93 -131.73 -6.38
CA GLY A 193 -43.07 -131.13 -7.07
C GLY A 193 -43.70 -129.99 -6.27
N LEU A 194 -43.89 -130.18 -4.96
CA LEU A 194 -44.36 -129.14 -4.03
C LEU A 194 -43.35 -127.99 -3.92
N GLU A 195 -42.05 -128.28 -3.84
CA GLU A 195 -41.00 -127.26 -3.83
C GLU A 195 -41.05 -126.41 -5.10
N LYS A 196 -41.11 -127.01 -6.29
CA LYS A 196 -41.28 -126.28 -7.56
C LYS A 196 -42.60 -125.52 -7.63
N PHE A 197 -43.71 -126.13 -7.19
CA PHE A 197 -45.02 -125.49 -7.17
C PHE A 197 -45.03 -124.25 -6.28
N LEU A 198 -44.39 -124.33 -5.11
CA LEU A 198 -44.23 -123.19 -4.22
C LEU A 198 -43.16 -122.22 -4.71
N GLY A 199 -42.23 -122.63 -5.58
CA GLY A 199 -41.10 -121.80 -6.03
C GLY A 199 -39.93 -121.80 -5.03
N TYR A 200 -39.82 -122.85 -4.23
CA TYR A 200 -38.66 -123.10 -3.37
C TYR A 200 -37.47 -123.56 -4.21
N GLN A 201 -36.31 -122.96 -3.97
CA GLN A 201 -35.05 -123.33 -4.59
C GLN A 201 -34.07 -123.83 -3.53
N GLU A 202 -33.63 -125.08 -3.66
CA GLU A 202 -32.68 -125.69 -2.75
C GLU A 202 -31.33 -124.94 -2.72
N THR A 203 -30.87 -124.44 -3.87
CA THR A 203 -29.60 -123.68 -3.97
C THR A 203 -29.67 -122.33 -3.27
N SER A 204 -30.81 -121.64 -3.32
CA SER A 204 -31.05 -120.37 -2.63
C SER A 204 -31.54 -120.57 -1.19
N LYS A 205 -31.99 -121.79 -0.83
CA LYS A 205 -32.63 -122.15 0.45
C LYS A 205 -33.87 -121.31 0.76
N GLY A 206 -34.53 -120.76 -0.26
CA GLY A 206 -35.66 -119.86 -0.12
C GLY A 206 -36.56 -119.83 -1.34
N TYR A 207 -37.52 -118.91 -1.35
CA TYR A 207 -38.45 -118.74 -2.46
C TYR A 207 -37.90 -117.74 -3.49
N ASP A 208 -37.82 -118.15 -4.75
CA ASP A 208 -37.30 -117.33 -5.86
C ASP A 208 -38.40 -116.64 -6.68
N GLY A 209 -39.67 -116.96 -6.39
CA GLY A 209 -40.84 -116.40 -7.08
C GLY A 209 -41.19 -117.08 -8.40
N THR A 210 -40.60 -118.23 -8.73
CA THR A 210 -40.95 -119.00 -9.94
C THR A 210 -42.20 -119.88 -9.78
N GLY A 211 -42.61 -120.15 -8.53
CA GLY A 211 -43.85 -120.84 -8.18
C GLY A 211 -44.94 -119.92 -7.65
N ILE A 212 -45.89 -120.46 -6.88
CA ILE A 212 -47.03 -119.68 -6.35
C ILE A 212 -46.66 -118.75 -5.18
N VAL A 213 -45.49 -118.94 -4.55
CA VAL A 213 -45.05 -118.14 -3.41
C VAL A 213 -44.18 -116.98 -3.87
N TYR A 214 -44.51 -115.79 -3.38
CA TYR A 214 -43.76 -114.55 -3.62
C TYR A 214 -42.30 -114.67 -3.13
N SER A 215 -41.33 -114.17 -3.90
CA SER A 215 -39.91 -114.37 -3.57
C SER A 215 -39.51 -113.63 -2.30
N ASP A 216 -38.54 -114.18 -1.58
CA ASP A 216 -38.05 -113.57 -0.33
C ASP A 216 -37.42 -112.19 -0.56
N LEU A 217 -36.78 -111.99 -1.72
CA LEU A 217 -36.23 -110.71 -2.15
C LEU A 217 -37.33 -109.70 -2.45
N ASP A 218 -38.42 -110.10 -3.12
CA ASP A 218 -39.53 -109.21 -3.42
C ASP A 218 -40.25 -108.75 -2.16
N ARG A 219 -40.45 -109.66 -1.17
CA ARG A 219 -41.02 -109.33 0.14
C ARG A 219 -40.22 -108.24 0.85
N LEU A 220 -38.89 -108.31 0.81
CA LEU A 220 -38.04 -107.29 1.41
C LEU A 220 -38.09 -105.97 0.63
N CYS A 221 -38.16 -106.01 -0.71
CA CYS A 221 -38.37 -104.82 -1.54
C CYS A 221 -39.69 -104.11 -1.18
N ASP A 222 -40.78 -104.86 -1.06
CA ASP A 222 -42.09 -104.35 -0.64
C ASP A 222 -42.05 -103.80 0.79
N GLY A 223 -41.36 -104.49 1.70
CA GLY A 223 -41.15 -104.02 3.07
C GLY A 223 -40.44 -102.67 3.13
N VAL A 224 -39.38 -102.49 2.35
CA VAL A 224 -38.65 -101.21 2.26
C VAL A 224 -39.51 -100.12 1.62
N MET A 225 -40.26 -100.42 0.54
CA MET A 225 -41.18 -99.45 -0.07
C MET A 225 -42.31 -99.04 0.89
N SER A 226 -42.86 -100.00 1.63
CA SER A 226 -43.87 -99.75 2.66
C SER A 226 -43.33 -98.90 3.81
N PHE A 227 -42.09 -99.15 4.24
CA PHE A 227 -41.40 -98.31 5.23
C PHE A 227 -41.22 -96.88 4.74
N LEU A 228 -40.69 -96.68 3.52
CA LEU A 228 -40.51 -95.35 2.93
C LEU A 228 -41.85 -94.61 2.79
N HIS A 229 -42.90 -95.30 2.35
CA HIS A 229 -44.25 -94.76 2.32
C HIS A 229 -44.71 -94.33 3.71
N GLY A 230 -44.58 -95.21 4.72
CA GLY A 230 -45.00 -94.92 6.10
C GLY A 230 -44.29 -93.72 6.71
N VAL A 231 -42.98 -93.59 6.53
CA VAL A 231 -42.21 -92.43 7.01
C VAL A 231 -42.69 -91.15 6.34
N LEU A 232 -42.78 -91.13 5.01
CA LEU A 232 -43.20 -89.93 4.27
C LEU A 232 -44.67 -89.55 4.52
N GLU A 233 -45.54 -90.54 4.65
CA GLU A 233 -46.96 -90.38 4.97
C GLU A 233 -47.13 -89.75 6.36
N SER A 234 -46.30 -90.14 7.33
CA SER A 234 -46.36 -89.63 8.71
C SER A 234 -45.97 -88.16 8.85
N VAL A 235 -45.13 -87.64 7.94
CA VAL A 235 -44.64 -86.25 7.99
C VAL A 235 -45.30 -85.35 6.95
N LYS A 236 -46.18 -85.88 6.09
CA LYS A 236 -46.72 -85.13 4.93
C LYS A 236 -47.50 -83.87 5.31
N ASP A 237 -48.13 -83.89 6.49
CA ASP A 237 -48.96 -82.82 7.03
C ASP A 237 -48.16 -81.88 7.97
N ASP A 238 -46.89 -82.20 8.23
CA ASP A 238 -46.01 -81.31 9.00
C ASP A 238 -45.77 -80.01 8.23
N GLU A 239 -45.81 -78.89 8.95
CA GLU A 239 -45.72 -77.57 8.34
C GLU A 239 -44.35 -77.33 7.66
N SER A 240 -43.28 -77.91 8.22
CA SER A 240 -41.94 -77.87 7.60
C SER A 240 -41.84 -78.71 6.33
N VAL A 241 -42.81 -79.59 6.05
CA VAL A 241 -42.88 -80.39 4.81
C VAL A 241 -43.81 -79.73 3.81
N THR A 242 -45.02 -79.38 4.24
CA THR A 242 -46.05 -78.77 3.38
C THR A 242 -45.60 -77.43 2.80
N THR A 243 -44.92 -76.59 3.57
CA THR A 243 -44.44 -75.27 3.13
C THR A 243 -43.52 -75.37 1.92
N TYR A 244 -42.52 -76.25 1.94
CA TYR A 244 -41.60 -76.39 0.81
C TYR A 244 -42.17 -77.26 -0.31
N ASN A 245 -42.98 -78.27 0.02
CA ASN A 245 -43.65 -79.10 -0.98
C ASN A 245 -44.62 -78.29 -1.86
N LYS A 246 -45.26 -77.25 -1.32
CA LYS A 246 -46.11 -76.32 -2.09
C LYS A 246 -45.35 -75.72 -3.28
N TYR A 247 -44.08 -75.36 -3.13
CA TYR A 247 -43.29 -74.78 -4.22
C TYR A 247 -42.87 -75.82 -5.26
N ILE A 248 -42.68 -77.08 -4.85
CA ILE A 248 -42.45 -78.20 -5.79
C ILE A 248 -43.70 -78.40 -6.65
N LYS A 249 -44.87 -78.47 -6.01
CA LYS A 249 -46.17 -78.60 -6.68
C LYS A 249 -46.45 -77.47 -7.68
N LEU A 250 -46.11 -76.23 -7.32
CA LEU A 250 -46.25 -75.07 -8.22
C LEU A 250 -45.38 -75.17 -9.49
N LYS A 251 -44.25 -75.89 -9.44
CA LYS A 251 -43.34 -76.07 -10.58
C LYS A 251 -43.70 -77.29 -11.42
N ASN A 252 -44.06 -78.41 -10.78
CA ASN A 252 -44.51 -79.62 -11.44
C ASN A 252 -45.38 -80.46 -10.49
N ASN A 253 -46.64 -80.72 -10.87
CA ASN A 253 -47.56 -81.51 -10.04
C ASN A 253 -47.12 -82.96 -9.88
N ASP A 254 -46.47 -83.55 -10.90
CA ASP A 254 -46.10 -84.97 -10.91
C ASP A 254 -44.92 -85.33 -9.97
N ASP A 255 -44.33 -84.31 -9.36
CA ASP A 255 -43.13 -84.41 -8.54
C ASP A 255 -43.37 -84.07 -7.07
N ASP A 256 -44.63 -83.78 -6.68
CA ASP A 256 -44.96 -83.44 -5.30
C ASP A 256 -45.02 -84.69 -4.39
N LEU A 257 -44.98 -84.46 -3.07
CA LEU A 257 -45.00 -85.55 -2.09
C LEU A 257 -46.24 -86.45 -2.23
N HIS A 258 -47.39 -85.86 -2.59
CA HIS A 258 -48.63 -86.62 -2.74
C HIS A 258 -48.53 -87.64 -3.87
N THR A 259 -47.96 -87.25 -5.00
CA THR A 259 -47.72 -88.14 -6.14
C THR A 259 -46.73 -89.26 -5.79
N VAL A 260 -45.64 -88.93 -5.09
CA VAL A 260 -44.66 -89.93 -4.62
C VAL A 260 -45.31 -90.96 -3.70
N LEU A 261 -46.17 -90.52 -2.76
CA LEU A 261 -46.90 -91.41 -1.86
C LEU A 261 -47.86 -92.35 -2.61
N GLN A 262 -48.64 -91.83 -3.55
CA GLN A 262 -49.54 -92.66 -4.39
C GLN A 262 -48.77 -93.71 -5.19
N ILE A 263 -47.62 -93.32 -5.76
CA ILE A 263 -46.78 -94.22 -6.54
C ILE A 263 -46.19 -95.32 -5.66
N LEU A 264 -45.67 -94.98 -4.46
CA LEU A 264 -45.18 -95.99 -3.52
C LEU A 264 -46.29 -96.96 -3.10
N GLN A 265 -47.47 -96.44 -2.72
CA GLN A 265 -48.59 -97.26 -2.27
C GLN A 265 -49.08 -98.25 -3.34
N SER A 266 -49.14 -97.83 -4.60
CA SER A 266 -49.52 -98.69 -5.74
C SER A 266 -48.43 -99.68 -6.14
N SER A 267 -47.19 -99.48 -5.71
CA SER A 267 -46.04 -100.34 -6.01
C SER A 267 -45.84 -101.48 -5.01
N ILE A 268 -46.48 -101.44 -3.84
CA ILE A 268 -46.43 -102.52 -2.85
C ILE A 268 -47.10 -103.78 -3.44
N GLY A 269 -46.41 -104.91 -3.41
CA GLY A 269 -46.83 -106.18 -4.02
C GLY A 269 -46.23 -106.41 -5.41
N GLN A 270 -45.48 -105.46 -5.94
CA GLN A 270 -44.76 -105.59 -7.23
C GLN A 270 -43.27 -105.91 -7.06
N GLY A 271 -42.74 -105.76 -5.84
CA GLY A 271 -41.44 -106.30 -5.46
C GLY A 271 -40.28 -105.65 -6.22
N ARG A 272 -39.29 -106.47 -6.60
CA ARG A 272 -38.05 -105.99 -7.24
C ARG A 272 -38.27 -105.32 -8.59
N SER A 273 -39.37 -105.63 -9.28
CA SER A 273 -39.67 -105.16 -10.64
C SER A 273 -39.89 -103.64 -10.75
N VAL A 274 -40.25 -102.97 -9.65
CA VAL A 274 -40.43 -101.51 -9.61
C VAL A 274 -39.56 -100.82 -8.56
N PHE A 275 -38.97 -101.59 -7.64
CA PHE A 275 -38.24 -101.09 -6.48
C PHE A 275 -37.25 -99.96 -6.80
N GLY A 276 -36.34 -100.19 -7.75
CA GLY A 276 -35.30 -99.21 -8.08
C GLY A 276 -35.84 -97.88 -8.64
N ALA A 277 -36.95 -97.92 -9.39
CA ALA A 277 -37.61 -96.74 -9.92
C ALA A 277 -38.31 -95.94 -8.81
N GLN A 278 -38.94 -96.63 -7.84
CA GLN A 278 -39.63 -95.94 -6.75
C GLN A 278 -38.70 -95.33 -5.72
N VAL A 279 -37.58 -96.00 -5.41
CA VAL A 279 -36.52 -95.40 -4.60
C VAL A 279 -35.97 -94.12 -5.26
N GLU A 280 -35.86 -94.10 -6.59
CA GLU A 280 -35.46 -92.91 -7.35
C GLU A 280 -36.50 -91.78 -7.33
N LYS A 281 -37.80 -92.11 -7.32
CA LYS A 281 -38.86 -91.10 -7.13
C LYS A 281 -38.77 -90.44 -5.75
N VAL A 282 -38.52 -91.22 -4.71
CA VAL A 282 -38.32 -90.72 -3.33
C VAL A 282 -37.08 -89.82 -3.25
N SER A 283 -35.93 -90.28 -3.76
CA SER A 283 -34.70 -89.47 -3.74
C SER A 283 -34.83 -88.19 -4.58
N GLY A 284 -35.55 -88.27 -5.71
CA GLY A 284 -35.88 -87.12 -6.55
C GLY A 284 -36.70 -86.04 -5.84
N TRP A 285 -37.73 -86.43 -5.09
CA TRP A 285 -38.52 -85.48 -4.29
C TRP A 285 -37.70 -84.88 -3.14
N LEU A 286 -36.96 -85.71 -2.38
CA LEU A 286 -36.10 -85.24 -1.28
C LEU A 286 -35.07 -84.22 -1.76
N LYS A 287 -34.48 -84.43 -2.94
CA LYS A 287 -33.55 -83.47 -3.57
C LYS A 287 -34.22 -82.14 -3.90
N LYS A 288 -35.44 -82.16 -4.44
CA LYS A 288 -36.21 -80.94 -4.77
C LYS A 288 -36.62 -80.20 -3.50
N TYR A 289 -37.06 -80.92 -2.47
CA TYR A 289 -37.36 -80.38 -1.15
C TYR A 289 -36.15 -79.64 -0.58
N TRP A 290 -34.98 -80.29 -0.51
CA TRP A 290 -33.76 -79.68 0.00
C TRP A 290 -33.30 -78.47 -0.81
N THR A 291 -33.42 -78.53 -2.13
CA THR A 291 -33.13 -77.38 -3.00
C THR A 291 -34.00 -76.18 -2.64
N GLN A 292 -35.28 -76.41 -2.33
CA GLN A 292 -36.19 -75.34 -1.94
C GLN A 292 -35.88 -74.79 -0.54
N VAL A 293 -35.60 -75.65 0.45
CA VAL A 293 -35.16 -75.23 1.79
C VAL A 293 -33.89 -74.37 1.70
N ASP A 294 -32.89 -74.83 0.95
CA ASP A 294 -31.63 -74.11 0.78
C ASP A 294 -31.83 -72.77 0.08
N THR A 295 -32.67 -72.72 -0.97
CA THR A 295 -32.97 -71.47 -1.69
C THR A 295 -33.65 -70.45 -0.78
N SER A 296 -34.71 -70.86 -0.07
CA SER A 296 -35.48 -69.94 0.79
C SER A 296 -34.65 -69.44 1.98
N THR A 297 -33.84 -70.30 2.60
CA THR A 297 -32.95 -69.90 3.71
C THR A 297 -31.77 -69.06 3.24
N PHE A 298 -31.20 -69.36 2.06
CA PHE A 298 -30.14 -68.55 1.46
C PHE A 298 -30.62 -67.14 1.18
N GLN A 299 -31.81 -66.96 0.60
CA GLN A 299 -32.38 -65.63 0.32
C GLN A 299 -32.39 -64.72 1.54
N VAL A 300 -32.82 -65.21 2.72
CA VAL A 300 -32.80 -64.41 3.96
C VAL A 300 -31.37 -63.96 4.31
N THR A 301 -30.41 -64.88 4.31
CA THR A 301 -29.02 -64.54 4.62
C THR A 301 -28.36 -63.67 3.57
N HIS A 302 -28.74 -63.80 2.30
CA HIS A 302 -28.22 -63.04 1.18
C HIS A 302 -28.70 -61.58 1.24
N GLU A 303 -30.00 -61.36 1.41
CA GLU A 303 -30.57 -60.01 1.51
C GLU A 303 -30.11 -59.28 2.78
N LEU A 304 -29.98 -59.98 3.92
CA LEU A 304 -29.38 -59.39 5.13
C LEU A 304 -27.89 -59.04 4.95
N ASP A 305 -27.11 -59.87 4.24
CA ASP A 305 -25.71 -59.56 3.90
C ASP A 305 -25.62 -58.40 2.90
N GLY A 306 -26.59 -58.30 1.98
CA GLY A 306 -26.78 -57.17 1.08
C GLY A 306 -27.03 -55.88 1.85
N LEU A 307 -27.99 -55.88 2.78
CA LEU A 307 -28.25 -54.74 3.67
C LEU A 307 -27.00 -54.35 4.48
N ARG A 308 -26.27 -55.33 5.02
CA ARG A 308 -25.00 -55.06 5.72
C ARG A 308 -24.02 -54.30 4.82
N LYS A 309 -23.81 -54.76 3.58
CA LYS A 309 -22.90 -54.11 2.62
C LYS A 309 -23.38 -52.73 2.19
N ASP A 310 -24.68 -52.56 1.95
CA ASP A 310 -25.26 -51.26 1.59
C ASP A 310 -25.12 -50.25 2.72
N LEU A 311 -25.24 -50.71 3.97
CA LEU A 311 -24.99 -49.90 5.17
C LEU A 311 -23.53 -49.48 5.32
N GLU A 312 -22.55 -50.23 4.81
CA GLU A 312 -21.11 -49.90 4.83
C GLU A 312 -20.68 -49.02 3.63
N GLY A 313 -21.36 -49.15 2.48
CA GLY A 313 -20.99 -48.48 1.25
C GLY A 313 -21.97 -47.38 0.83
N LYS A 314 -23.04 -47.80 0.16
CA LYS A 314 -24.00 -46.93 -0.55
C LYS A 314 -24.57 -45.83 0.34
N TYR A 315 -24.93 -46.15 1.57
CA TYR A 315 -25.59 -45.19 2.46
C TYR A 315 -24.61 -44.23 3.16
N PHE A 316 -23.36 -44.64 3.42
CA PHE A 316 -22.33 -43.78 4.04
C PHE A 316 -22.03 -42.51 3.22
N SER A 317 -22.05 -42.60 1.89
CA SER A 317 -21.69 -41.47 1.02
C SER A 317 -22.78 -40.41 0.83
N THR A 318 -23.97 -40.63 1.40
CA THR A 318 -25.14 -39.78 1.13
C THR A 318 -25.14 -38.49 1.96
N ILE A 319 -24.62 -38.54 3.19
CA ILE A 319 -24.58 -37.43 4.14
C ILE A 319 -23.16 -36.89 4.19
N HIS A 320 -22.97 -35.59 3.92
CA HIS A 320 -21.64 -35.01 3.82
C HIS A 320 -21.54 -33.61 4.47
N PRO A 321 -20.43 -33.26 5.14
CA PRO A 321 -20.25 -31.97 5.80
C PRO A 321 -20.34 -30.73 4.90
N SER A 322 -20.27 -30.88 3.58
CA SER A 322 -20.45 -29.78 2.63
C SER A 322 -21.90 -29.28 2.57
N GLN A 323 -22.86 -30.13 2.97
CA GLN A 323 -24.29 -29.87 2.95
C GLN A 323 -24.70 -29.04 4.20
N GLY A 324 -25.74 -28.22 4.07
CA GLY A 324 -26.37 -27.58 5.24
C GLY A 324 -27.03 -28.61 6.16
N LEU A 325 -27.22 -28.30 7.44
CA LEU A 325 -27.83 -29.22 8.41
C LEU A 325 -29.23 -29.68 7.96
N GLY A 326 -30.04 -28.77 7.40
CA GLY A 326 -31.35 -29.12 6.85
C GLY A 326 -31.27 -30.12 5.69
N GLU A 327 -30.30 -29.94 4.78
CA GLU A 327 -30.09 -30.85 3.64
C GLU A 327 -29.55 -32.21 4.11
N GLN A 328 -28.63 -32.22 5.09
CA GLN A 328 -28.14 -33.44 5.71
C GLN A 328 -29.29 -34.24 6.34
N LEU A 329 -30.21 -33.57 7.04
CA LEU A 329 -31.38 -34.21 7.64
C LEU A 329 -32.35 -34.77 6.61
N ASP A 330 -32.63 -34.04 5.52
CA ASP A 330 -33.50 -34.52 4.43
C ASP A 330 -32.91 -35.78 3.76
N LYS A 331 -31.60 -35.80 3.53
CA LYS A 331 -30.89 -36.97 3.01
C LYS A 331 -30.87 -38.12 4.01
N TRP A 332 -30.72 -37.82 5.30
CA TRP A 332 -30.79 -38.84 6.36
C TRP A 332 -32.16 -39.52 6.41
N LYS A 333 -33.25 -38.74 6.37
CA LYS A 333 -34.63 -39.27 6.26
C LYS A 333 -34.78 -40.20 5.06
N SER A 334 -34.31 -39.78 3.89
CA SER A 334 -34.36 -40.60 2.67
C SER A 334 -33.55 -41.90 2.78
N THR A 335 -32.38 -41.85 3.42
CA THR A 335 -31.56 -43.05 3.69
C THR A 335 -32.30 -44.01 4.61
N LEU A 336 -32.88 -43.52 5.71
CA LEU A 336 -33.66 -44.34 6.64
C LEU A 336 -34.91 -44.95 5.99
N ASP A 337 -35.57 -44.24 5.06
CA ASP A 337 -36.70 -44.78 4.30
C ASP A 337 -36.29 -45.97 3.41
N LYS A 338 -35.13 -45.87 2.76
CA LYS A 338 -34.60 -46.98 1.93
C LYS A 338 -34.25 -48.18 2.78
N ILE A 339 -33.54 -47.96 3.89
CA ILE A 339 -33.19 -49.02 4.84
C ILE A 339 -34.46 -49.69 5.40
N ALA A 340 -35.47 -48.90 5.78
CA ALA A 340 -36.75 -49.44 6.24
C ALA A 340 -37.44 -50.29 5.15
N GLY A 341 -37.36 -49.86 3.89
CA GLY A 341 -37.81 -50.63 2.73
C GLY A 341 -37.07 -51.97 2.58
N ASP A 342 -35.75 -51.97 2.70
CA ASP A 342 -34.90 -53.16 2.62
C ASP A 342 -35.25 -54.16 3.75
N VAL A 343 -35.41 -53.68 5.00
CA VAL A 343 -35.83 -54.52 6.14
C VAL A 343 -37.23 -55.09 5.93
N THR A 344 -38.18 -54.27 5.48
CA THR A 344 -39.56 -54.70 5.18
C THR A 344 -39.59 -55.74 4.05
N HIS A 345 -38.68 -55.63 3.07
CA HIS A 345 -38.53 -56.60 2.00
C HIS A 345 -38.05 -57.95 2.56
N ILE A 346 -37.00 -57.95 3.38
CA ILE A 346 -36.46 -59.17 4.02
C ILE A 346 -37.55 -59.87 4.83
N GLU A 347 -38.30 -59.11 5.63
CA GLU A 347 -39.41 -59.64 6.44
C GLU A 347 -40.49 -60.29 5.56
N ASN A 348 -40.99 -59.53 4.58
CA ASN A 348 -42.19 -59.92 3.85
C ASN A 348 -41.95 -60.85 2.67
N LYS A 349 -40.76 -60.83 2.08
CA LYS A 349 -40.42 -61.56 0.85
C LYS A 349 -39.42 -62.67 1.05
N CYS A 350 -38.69 -62.70 2.17
CA CYS A 350 -37.74 -63.77 2.46
C CYS A 350 -38.18 -64.60 3.67
N VAL A 351 -38.33 -63.97 4.84
CA VAL A 351 -38.67 -64.67 6.10
C VAL A 351 -40.06 -65.30 6.04
N ASN A 352 -41.03 -64.61 5.43
CA ASN A 352 -42.40 -65.13 5.25
C ASN A 352 -42.52 -66.32 4.28
N LEU A 353 -41.47 -66.70 3.55
CA LEU A 353 -41.46 -67.89 2.68
C LEU A 353 -40.99 -69.16 3.42
N LEU A 354 -40.59 -69.04 4.68
CA LEU A 354 -40.11 -70.14 5.51
C LEU A 354 -41.26 -70.78 6.28
N ASP A 355 -41.00 -71.98 6.79
CA ASP A 355 -41.92 -72.65 7.70
C ASP A 355 -42.13 -71.82 8.98
N ALA A 356 -43.29 -71.93 9.61
CA ALA A 356 -43.72 -71.12 10.74
C ALA A 356 -42.71 -71.13 11.90
N THR A 357 -42.10 -72.27 12.18
CA THR A 357 -41.12 -72.40 13.28
C THR A 357 -39.86 -71.60 12.97
N LEU A 358 -39.25 -71.81 11.80
CA LEU A 358 -38.05 -71.07 11.40
C LEU A 358 -38.36 -69.59 11.19
N LYS A 359 -39.48 -69.27 10.51
CA LYS A 359 -39.98 -67.91 10.32
C LYS A 359 -40.03 -67.15 11.64
N ASN A 360 -40.68 -67.70 12.67
CA ASN A 360 -40.83 -67.02 13.95
C ASN A 360 -39.47 -66.76 14.62
N LYS A 361 -38.57 -67.75 14.63
CA LYS A 361 -37.21 -67.58 15.18
C LYS A 361 -36.43 -66.49 14.45
N LEU A 362 -36.45 -66.48 13.11
CA LEU A 362 -35.74 -65.47 12.34
C LEU A 362 -36.39 -64.09 12.46
N MET A 363 -37.72 -64.02 12.58
CA MET A 363 -38.45 -62.77 12.83
C MET A 363 -37.98 -62.10 14.12
N HIS A 364 -37.73 -62.87 15.18
CA HIS A 364 -37.19 -62.35 16.45
C HIS A 364 -35.80 -61.70 16.29
N GLU A 365 -35.01 -62.14 15.31
CA GLU A 365 -33.69 -61.56 15.04
C GLU A 365 -33.74 -60.37 14.08
N VAL A 366 -34.72 -60.31 13.18
CA VAL A 366 -34.92 -59.17 12.26
C VAL A 366 -35.62 -57.99 12.96
N ARG A 367 -36.55 -58.25 13.90
CA ARG A 367 -37.31 -57.20 14.62
C ARG A 367 -36.45 -56.13 15.31
N PRO A 368 -35.34 -56.48 15.98
CA PRO A 368 -34.44 -55.47 16.57
C PRO A 368 -33.88 -54.49 15.54
N ILE A 369 -33.61 -54.96 14.31
CA ILE A 369 -33.16 -54.10 13.21
C ILE A 369 -34.30 -53.15 12.80
N GLU A 370 -35.49 -53.70 12.55
CA GLU A 370 -36.70 -52.95 12.22
C GLU A 370 -36.98 -51.84 13.25
N LYS A 371 -36.96 -52.18 14.55
CA LYS A 371 -37.21 -51.22 15.63
C LYS A 371 -36.14 -50.15 15.75
N SER A 372 -34.87 -50.50 15.52
CA SER A 372 -33.78 -49.52 15.53
C SER A 372 -33.91 -48.52 14.39
N VAL A 373 -34.25 -49.00 13.18
CA VAL A 373 -34.52 -48.14 12.02
C VAL A 373 -35.74 -47.25 12.26
N GLN A 374 -36.79 -47.81 12.85
CA GLN A 374 -38.00 -47.06 13.22
C GLN A 374 -37.68 -45.92 14.20
N LEU A 375 -36.92 -46.19 15.27
CA LEU A 375 -36.52 -45.17 16.25
C LEU A 375 -35.71 -44.04 15.61
N LEU A 376 -34.73 -44.38 14.76
CA LEU A 376 -33.94 -43.38 14.03
C LEU A 376 -34.82 -42.55 13.08
N LYS A 377 -35.80 -43.17 12.43
CA LYS A 377 -36.73 -42.50 11.53
C LYS A 377 -37.69 -41.56 12.26
N GLU A 378 -38.21 -41.97 13.41
CA GLU A 378 -39.03 -41.13 14.29
C GLU A 378 -38.22 -39.94 14.81
N SER A 379 -36.98 -40.17 15.25
CA SER A 379 -36.09 -39.09 15.70
C SER A 379 -35.73 -38.12 14.57
N ALA A 380 -35.44 -38.61 13.36
CA ALA A 380 -35.15 -37.77 12.21
C ALA A 380 -36.40 -37.01 11.71
N GLY A 381 -37.58 -37.61 11.88
CA GLY A 381 -38.88 -37.04 11.53
C GLY A 381 -39.43 -36.04 12.55
N ASP A 382 -38.77 -35.85 13.70
CA ASP A 382 -39.18 -34.86 14.71
C ASP A 382 -39.14 -33.44 14.12
N GLY A 383 -40.30 -32.78 14.11
CA GLY A 383 -40.44 -31.44 13.54
C GLY A 383 -39.62 -30.37 14.26
N ASN A 384 -39.34 -30.55 15.56
CA ASN A 384 -38.46 -29.65 16.30
C ASN A 384 -37.01 -29.81 15.84
N LEU A 385 -36.53 -31.04 15.62
CA LEU A 385 -35.19 -31.27 15.10
C LEU A 385 -35.02 -30.66 13.70
N ASP A 386 -36.01 -30.81 12.81
CA ASP A 386 -35.99 -30.19 11.48
C ASP A 386 -35.93 -28.66 11.56
N SER A 387 -36.80 -28.08 12.41
CA SER A 387 -36.83 -26.64 12.64
C SER A 387 -35.49 -26.13 13.21
N GLN A 388 -34.92 -26.84 14.18
CA GLN A 388 -33.64 -26.49 14.80
C GLN A 388 -32.47 -26.59 13.82
N ALA A 389 -32.38 -27.67 13.04
CA ALA A 389 -31.34 -27.86 12.03
C ALA A 389 -31.31 -26.70 11.02
N ARG A 390 -32.48 -26.34 10.48
CA ARG A 390 -32.63 -25.20 9.55
C ARG A 390 -32.43 -23.85 10.24
N HIS A 391 -32.84 -23.74 11.50
CA HIS A 391 -32.64 -22.52 12.28
C HIS A 391 -31.16 -22.25 12.52
N VAL A 392 -30.36 -23.26 12.88
CA VAL A 392 -28.90 -23.13 13.04
C VAL A 392 -28.22 -22.69 11.74
N ASP A 393 -28.56 -23.30 10.60
CA ASP A 393 -28.05 -22.88 9.28
C ASP A 393 -28.35 -21.39 9.02
N SER A 394 -29.57 -20.93 9.32
CA SER A 394 -29.97 -19.53 9.13
C SER A 394 -29.34 -18.59 10.15
N GLU A 395 -29.27 -18.97 11.42
CA GLU A 395 -28.79 -18.13 12.51
C GLU A 395 -27.29 -17.86 12.40
N LEU A 396 -26.48 -18.87 12.02
CA LEU A 396 -25.05 -18.67 11.74
C LEU A 396 -24.83 -17.64 10.63
N ARG A 397 -25.68 -17.64 9.60
CA ARG A 397 -25.65 -16.65 8.51
C ARG A 397 -26.07 -15.26 9.00
N ILE A 398 -27.16 -15.17 9.76
CA ILE A 398 -27.69 -13.89 10.29
C ILE A 398 -26.68 -13.25 11.25
N GLN A 399 -26.13 -14.02 12.19
CA GLN A 399 -25.12 -13.54 13.15
C GLN A 399 -23.85 -13.06 12.45
N ARG A 400 -23.37 -13.79 11.43
CA ARG A 400 -22.25 -13.34 10.59
C ARG A 400 -22.53 -11.96 9.98
N GLN A 401 -23.68 -11.80 9.32
CA GLN A 401 -24.07 -10.53 8.70
C GLN A 401 -24.23 -9.42 9.75
N GLY A 402 -24.76 -9.74 10.93
CA GLY A 402 -24.89 -8.82 12.07
C GLY A 402 -23.53 -8.27 12.50
N ILE A 403 -22.54 -9.14 12.73
CA ILE A 403 -21.19 -8.72 13.13
C ILE A 403 -20.47 -7.95 12.02
N GLU A 404 -20.58 -8.39 10.75
CA GLU A 404 -20.04 -7.64 9.61
C GLU A 404 -20.60 -6.22 9.52
N ASN A 405 -21.91 -6.04 9.78
CA ASN A 405 -22.54 -4.73 9.82
C ASN A 405 -22.05 -3.88 11.00
N VAL A 406 -21.94 -4.46 12.20
CA VAL A 406 -21.39 -3.77 13.38
C VAL A 406 -19.96 -3.29 13.13
N ILE A 407 -19.11 -4.11 12.50
CA ILE A 407 -17.74 -3.73 12.10
C ILE A 407 -17.78 -2.55 11.15
N LYS A 408 -18.58 -2.62 10.07
CA LYS A 408 -18.68 -1.52 9.08
C LYS A 408 -19.16 -0.23 9.72
N THR A 409 -20.21 -0.28 10.56
CA THR A 409 -20.70 0.91 11.28
C THR A 409 -19.65 1.47 12.24
N GLY A 410 -18.92 0.61 12.96
CA GLY A 410 -17.83 1.03 13.85
C GLY A 410 -16.68 1.72 13.10
N ILE A 411 -16.26 1.16 11.96
CA ILE A 411 -15.23 1.73 11.08
C ILE A 411 -15.66 3.09 10.53
N GLU A 412 -16.91 3.23 10.09
CA GLU A 412 -17.43 4.52 9.61
C GLU A 412 -17.48 5.58 10.71
N ARG A 413 -17.80 5.19 11.96
CA ARG A 413 -17.74 6.12 13.10
C ARG A 413 -16.31 6.63 13.33
N VAL A 414 -15.33 5.72 13.32
CA VAL A 414 -13.90 6.08 13.47
C VAL A 414 -13.44 6.99 12.31
N ARG A 415 -13.81 6.68 11.06
CA ARG A 415 -13.54 7.55 9.89
C ARG A 415 -14.11 8.95 10.09
N SER A 416 -15.36 9.05 10.57
CA SER A 416 -16.02 10.34 10.79
C SER A 416 -15.32 11.17 11.87
N GLU A 417 -14.97 10.57 13.02
CA GLU A 417 -14.28 11.26 14.11
C GLU A 417 -12.89 11.77 13.68
N LEU A 418 -12.13 10.95 12.95
CA LEU A 418 -10.83 11.35 12.42
C LEU A 418 -10.94 12.45 11.38
N ARG A 419 -11.92 12.39 10.48
CA ARG A 419 -12.18 13.45 9.50
C ARG A 419 -12.46 14.78 10.19
N GLU A 420 -13.27 14.79 11.25
CA GLU A 420 -13.53 16.01 12.02
C GLU A 420 -12.29 16.52 12.76
N THR A 421 -11.42 15.62 13.20
CA THR A 421 -10.16 15.98 13.86
C THR A 421 -9.16 16.60 12.87
N PHE A 422 -8.97 15.99 11.70
CA PHE A 422 -8.12 16.55 10.64
C PHE A 422 -8.65 17.88 10.11
N LYS A 423 -9.98 18.05 10.00
CA LYS A 423 -10.58 19.37 9.68
C LYS A 423 -10.15 20.47 10.66
N LYS A 424 -9.96 20.17 11.95
CA LYS A 424 -9.47 21.14 12.95
C LYS A 424 -7.99 21.46 12.72
N VAL A 425 -7.17 20.45 12.44
CA VAL A 425 -5.74 20.63 12.10
C VAL A 425 -5.60 21.51 10.86
N TRP A 426 -6.33 21.21 9.79
CA TRP A 426 -6.33 21.99 8.56
C TRP A 426 -6.76 23.44 8.78
N ARG A 427 -7.78 23.66 9.62
CA ARG A 427 -8.16 25.02 10.05
C ARG A 427 -7.02 25.73 10.77
N GLY A 428 -6.36 25.05 11.72
CA GLY A 428 -5.22 25.61 12.44
C GLY A 428 -4.04 25.99 11.54
N ILE A 429 -3.74 25.17 10.51
CA ILE A 429 -2.72 25.47 9.49
C ILE A 429 -3.11 26.70 8.67
N GLY A 430 -4.36 26.75 8.21
CA GLY A 430 -4.90 27.91 7.48
C GLY A 430 -4.83 29.20 8.31
N ASP A 431 -5.23 29.14 9.58
CA ASP A 431 -5.14 30.28 10.51
C ASP A 431 -3.70 30.73 10.71
N LEU A 432 -2.74 29.79 10.77
CA LEU A 432 -1.31 30.11 10.90
C LEU A 432 -0.80 30.83 9.66
N GLN A 433 -1.17 30.36 8.46
CA GLN A 433 -0.83 31.00 7.20
C GLN A 433 -1.40 32.42 7.12
N SER A 434 -2.69 32.60 7.42
CA SER A 434 -3.33 33.92 7.40
C SER A 434 -2.71 34.89 8.42
N LYS A 435 -2.40 34.43 9.64
CA LYS A 435 -1.71 35.26 10.65
C LYS A 435 -0.30 35.63 10.22
N LYS A 436 0.45 34.68 9.63
CA LYS A 436 1.79 34.91 9.07
C LYS A 436 1.72 36.00 8.00
N GLU A 437 0.84 35.85 7.02
CA GLU A 437 0.64 36.84 5.94
C GLU A 437 0.26 38.22 6.49
N HIS A 438 -0.69 38.27 7.42
CA HIS A 438 -1.15 39.53 8.02
C HIS A 438 -0.04 40.28 8.77
N HIS A 439 0.70 39.61 9.66
CA HIS A 439 1.75 40.27 10.44
C HIS A 439 2.93 40.71 9.56
N LEU A 440 3.35 39.89 8.59
CA LEU A 440 4.46 40.23 7.70
C LEU A 440 4.09 41.32 6.71
N ASP A 441 2.83 41.38 6.25
CA ASP A 441 2.32 42.49 5.45
C ASP A 441 2.34 43.80 6.24
N ILE A 442 1.85 43.80 7.49
CA ILE A 442 1.95 44.98 8.38
C ILE A 442 3.41 45.44 8.53
N ILE A 443 4.33 44.52 8.85
CA ILE A 443 5.75 44.84 9.01
C ILE A 443 6.32 45.42 7.70
N SER A 444 6.00 44.81 6.56
CA SER A 444 6.45 45.27 5.24
C SER A 444 5.90 46.66 4.89
N GLN A 445 4.64 46.94 5.22
CA GLN A 445 4.03 48.25 5.05
C GLN A 445 4.68 49.31 5.95
N GLN A 446 4.97 48.99 7.22
CA GLN A 446 5.67 49.92 8.12
C GLN A 446 7.11 50.18 7.68
N LEU A 447 7.82 49.16 7.18
CA LEU A 447 9.15 49.31 6.58
C LEU A 447 9.12 50.18 5.33
N LYS A 448 8.14 49.96 4.45
CA LYS A 448 7.95 50.79 3.26
C LYS A 448 7.67 52.24 3.67
N LYS A 449 6.76 52.46 4.61
CA LYS A 449 6.46 53.79 5.13
C LYS A 449 7.69 54.46 5.75
N ALA A 450 8.47 53.75 6.57
CA ALA A 450 9.70 54.28 7.15
C ALA A 450 10.75 54.64 6.08
N SER A 451 10.87 53.82 5.03
CA SER A 451 11.71 54.12 3.87
C SER A 451 11.22 55.36 3.12
N ASP A 452 9.92 55.46 2.84
CA ASP A 452 9.33 56.60 2.14
C ASP A 452 9.43 57.88 2.98
N ASP A 453 9.25 57.79 4.30
CA ASP A 453 9.28 58.92 5.23
C ASP A 453 10.70 59.47 5.44
N LEU A 454 11.71 58.58 5.59
CA LEU A 454 13.10 58.96 5.86
C LEU A 454 13.91 59.24 4.60
N LEU A 455 13.72 58.43 3.56
CA LEU A 455 14.53 58.46 2.33
C LEU A 455 13.74 58.99 1.13
N GLY A 456 12.46 58.63 1.00
CA GLY A 456 11.69 58.86 -0.22
C GLY A 456 12.17 58.02 -1.41
N ASP A 457 11.59 58.22 -2.59
CA ASP A 457 12.01 57.48 -3.78
C ASP A 457 13.48 57.74 -4.11
N GLY A 458 14.29 56.70 -4.23
CA GLY A 458 15.74 56.79 -4.48
C GLY A 458 16.56 57.57 -3.44
N GLY A 459 16.01 57.87 -2.26
CA GLY A 459 16.69 58.73 -1.27
C GLY A 459 16.55 60.24 -1.53
N VAL A 460 15.69 60.63 -2.49
CA VAL A 460 15.50 62.02 -2.92
C VAL A 460 14.95 62.89 -1.79
N LYS A 461 14.01 62.38 -0.99
CA LYS A 461 13.45 63.16 0.14
C LYS A 461 14.52 63.45 1.19
N PHE A 462 15.40 62.49 1.48
CA PHE A 462 16.51 62.74 2.41
C PHE A 462 17.46 63.82 1.88
N ASP A 463 17.75 63.77 0.57
CA ASP A 463 18.58 64.77 -0.09
C ASP A 463 17.92 66.16 -0.03
N GLU A 464 16.64 66.27 -0.36
CA GLU A 464 15.91 67.54 -0.40
C GLU A 464 15.64 68.13 0.98
N GLU A 465 15.12 67.33 1.91
CA GLU A 465 14.63 67.83 3.19
C GLU A 465 15.72 68.02 4.24
N TYR A 466 16.80 67.23 4.16
CA TYR A 466 17.89 67.30 5.13
C TYR A 466 19.20 67.75 4.50
N LYS A 467 19.76 67.01 3.53
CA LYS A 467 21.11 67.28 2.99
C LYS A 467 21.20 68.65 2.34
N ILE A 468 20.30 68.99 1.41
CA ILE A 468 20.27 70.26 0.70
C ILE A 468 20.03 71.42 1.67
N LYS A 469 19.15 71.27 2.66
CA LYS A 469 18.91 72.34 3.65
C LYS A 469 20.14 72.59 4.51
N ILE A 470 20.77 71.55 5.05
CA ILE A 470 21.97 71.67 5.89
C ILE A 470 23.13 72.23 5.07
N VAL A 471 23.37 71.70 3.86
CA VAL A 471 24.40 72.21 2.94
C VAL A 471 24.11 73.65 2.52
N GLY A 472 22.83 73.98 2.29
CA GLY A 472 22.34 75.30 1.92
C GLY A 472 22.61 76.35 2.99
N MET A 473 22.46 76.02 4.28
CA MET A 473 22.81 76.92 5.39
C MET A 473 24.29 77.36 5.35
N PHE A 474 25.21 76.49 4.93
CA PHE A 474 26.62 76.89 4.76
C PHE A 474 26.81 77.85 3.59
N THR A 475 26.03 77.69 2.51
CA THR A 475 25.98 78.65 1.40
C THR A 475 25.44 80.00 1.86
N ASP A 476 24.39 80.01 2.69
CA ASP A 476 23.83 81.24 3.26
C ASP A 476 24.84 81.97 4.17
N ILE A 477 25.52 81.23 5.06
CA ILE A 477 26.59 81.77 5.91
C ILE A 477 27.71 82.36 5.04
N LYS A 478 28.13 81.65 3.99
CA LYS A 478 29.17 82.11 3.05
C LYS A 478 28.74 83.37 2.30
N TRP A 479 27.48 83.46 1.90
CA TRP A 479 26.91 84.63 1.23
C TRP A 479 26.91 85.86 2.14
N GLU A 480 26.48 85.71 3.39
CA GLU A 480 26.50 86.80 4.37
C GLU A 480 27.93 87.23 4.73
N ILE A 481 28.89 86.31 4.80
CA ILE A 481 30.32 86.65 4.97
C ILE A 481 30.86 87.39 3.75
N SER A 482 30.48 87.00 2.53
CA SER A 482 30.90 87.69 1.30
C SER A 482 30.37 89.12 1.25
N LYS A 483 29.08 89.34 1.59
CA LYS A 483 28.50 90.69 1.73
C LYS A 483 29.24 91.53 2.77
N LEU A 484 29.52 90.96 3.94
CA LEU A 484 30.23 91.65 5.02
C LEU A 484 31.65 92.04 4.57
N HIS A 485 32.36 91.12 3.90
CA HIS A 485 33.68 91.37 3.33
C HIS A 485 33.65 92.52 2.32
N GLU A 486 32.72 92.52 1.36
CA GLU A 486 32.57 93.60 0.37
C GLU A 486 32.25 94.95 1.02
N ALA A 487 31.29 94.98 1.96
CA ALA A 487 30.89 96.20 2.65
C ALA A 487 32.07 96.82 3.45
N LEU A 488 32.84 96.00 4.16
CA LEU A 488 34.02 96.45 4.92
C LEU A 488 35.13 96.95 4.00
N ASN A 489 35.36 96.31 2.86
CA ASN A 489 36.38 96.74 1.90
C ASN A 489 36.00 98.08 1.23
N LYS A 490 34.71 98.29 0.94
CA LYS A 490 34.19 99.58 0.45
C LYS A 490 34.39 100.70 1.49
N LYS A 491 34.04 100.46 2.76
CA LYS A 491 34.22 101.44 3.85
C LYS A 491 35.68 101.77 4.13
N LYS A 492 36.58 100.78 4.05
CA LYS A 492 38.03 101.01 4.10
C LYS A 492 38.51 101.96 3.00
N THR A 493 37.99 101.82 1.78
CA THR A 493 38.37 102.66 0.63
C THR A 493 37.89 104.11 0.81
N GLU A 494 36.68 104.31 1.31
CA GLU A 494 36.15 105.64 1.67
C GLU A 494 37.01 106.32 2.76
N LEU A 495 37.43 105.58 3.80
CA LEU A 495 38.29 106.10 4.88
C LEU A 495 39.68 106.53 4.38
N VAL A 496 40.29 105.74 3.49
CA VAL A 496 41.58 106.08 2.86
C VAL A 496 41.46 107.37 2.04
N HIS A 497 40.35 107.56 1.32
CA HIS A 497 40.10 108.77 0.54
C HIS A 497 39.93 110.03 1.40
N MET A 498 39.20 109.93 2.54
CA MET A 498 39.03 111.05 3.47
C MET A 498 40.35 111.42 4.17
N LEU A 499 41.18 110.44 4.53
CA LEU A 499 42.51 110.69 5.11
C LEU A 499 43.44 111.43 4.14
N ALA A 500 43.43 111.04 2.86
CA ALA A 500 44.22 111.70 1.82
C ALA A 500 43.79 113.17 1.59
N TYR A 501 42.49 113.47 1.71
CA TYR A 501 41.98 114.84 1.60
C TYR A 501 42.41 115.72 2.77
N ALA A 502 42.34 115.21 4.01
CA ALA A 502 42.79 115.93 5.21
C ALA A 502 44.31 116.22 5.20
N GLN A 503 45.12 115.28 4.70
CA GLN A 503 46.58 115.47 4.55
C GLN A 503 46.93 116.55 3.49
N LYS A 504 46.12 116.67 2.42
CA LYS A 504 46.33 117.67 1.37
C LYS A 504 46.10 119.11 1.86
N GLU A 505 45.01 119.35 2.57
CA GLU A 505 44.68 120.68 3.13
C GLU A 505 45.71 121.11 4.19
N PHE A 506 46.20 120.18 5.02
CA PHE A 506 47.22 120.47 6.02
C PHE A 506 48.58 120.90 5.42
N LYS A 507 48.98 120.31 4.28
CA LYS A 507 50.23 120.66 3.58
C LYS A 507 50.24 122.11 3.06
N GLY A 508 49.08 122.68 2.72
CA GLY A 508 48.94 124.06 2.25
C GLY A 508 49.20 125.13 3.32
N VAL A 509 48.97 124.82 4.60
CA VAL A 509 49.15 125.77 5.72
C VAL A 509 50.60 125.80 6.24
N SER A 510 51.33 124.68 6.13
CA SER A 510 52.71 124.57 6.66
C SER A 510 53.79 125.33 5.86
N HIS A 511 53.53 125.70 4.60
CA HIS A 511 54.56 126.21 3.68
C HIS A 511 54.92 127.70 3.87
N PHE A 512 54.16 128.45 4.67
CA PHE A 512 54.26 129.92 4.78
C PHE A 512 54.71 130.45 6.16
N THR A 513 54.97 129.61 7.17
CA THR A 513 55.10 130.10 8.56
C THR A 513 56.31 129.63 9.37
N VAL A 514 57.13 128.66 8.92
CA VAL A 514 58.36 128.27 9.65
C VAL A 514 59.49 127.88 8.68
N ALA A 515 60.65 128.51 8.82
CA ALA A 515 61.86 128.19 8.05
C ALA A 515 62.50 126.89 8.55
N ASP A 516 62.67 125.91 7.65
CA ASP A 516 63.46 124.71 7.95
C ASP A 516 64.87 124.83 7.35
N THR A 517 65.86 124.73 8.23
CA THR A 517 67.28 124.83 7.94
C THR A 517 67.79 123.51 7.38
N LYS A 518 67.76 123.34 6.05
CA LYS A 518 68.72 122.55 5.24
C LYS A 518 68.23 122.46 3.80
N ILE A 519 69.13 122.83 2.87
CA ILE A 519 69.01 122.74 1.41
C ILE A 519 68.28 123.92 0.73
N GLY A 520 69.02 125.05 0.66
CA GLY A 520 69.35 125.70 -0.62
C GLY A 520 68.26 126.45 -1.40
N GLY A 521 68.02 127.72 -1.03
CA GLY A 521 67.75 128.78 -2.02
C GLY A 521 66.38 129.48 -2.00
N SER A 522 65.50 129.22 -1.02
CA SER A 522 64.18 129.88 -0.94
C SER A 522 64.25 131.27 -0.29
N LYS A 523 64.32 132.30 -1.13
CA LYS A 523 63.90 133.67 -0.81
C LYS A 523 62.37 133.69 -0.79
N GLY A 524 61.72 133.58 0.38
CA GLY A 524 60.26 133.46 0.36
C GLY A 524 59.43 133.49 1.66
N SER A 525 60.00 133.49 2.87
CA SER A 525 59.16 133.49 4.09
C SER A 525 58.80 134.90 4.56
N VAL A 526 57.61 135.03 5.18
CA VAL A 526 57.10 136.30 5.73
C VAL A 526 58.04 136.87 6.81
N GLU A 527 58.65 135.99 7.60
CA GLU A 527 59.65 136.36 8.61
C GLU A 527 60.93 136.93 7.98
N HIS A 528 61.40 136.36 6.86
CA HIS A 528 62.57 136.85 6.15
C HIS A 528 62.36 138.25 5.55
N TYR A 529 61.22 138.50 4.90
CA TYR A 529 60.95 139.81 4.30
C TYR A 529 60.72 140.93 5.32
N PHE A 530 60.12 140.63 6.47
CA PHE A 530 59.92 141.63 7.53
C PHE A 530 61.24 142.00 8.22
N GLY A 531 62.13 141.02 8.46
CA GLY A 531 63.48 141.28 8.98
C GLY A 531 64.32 142.18 8.08
N VAL A 532 64.30 141.94 6.77
CA VAL A 532 65.08 142.73 5.79
C VAL A 532 64.53 144.17 5.62
N LEU A 533 63.22 144.37 5.75
CA LEU A 533 62.62 145.71 5.65
C LEU A 533 62.97 146.58 6.86
N LYS A 534 62.96 145.99 8.07
CA LYS A 534 63.37 146.64 9.32
C LYS A 534 64.80 147.17 9.25
N GLU A 535 65.74 146.33 8.82
CA GLU A 535 67.17 146.66 8.73
C GLU A 535 67.48 147.83 7.76
N LYS A 536 66.74 147.95 6.66
CA LYS A 536 66.94 149.01 5.65
C LYS A 536 66.46 150.38 6.10
N ILE A 537 65.34 150.46 6.82
CA ILE A 537 64.79 151.72 7.31
C ILE A 537 65.64 152.28 8.45
N GLU A 538 66.13 151.41 9.34
CA GLU A 538 67.05 151.79 10.41
C GLU A 538 68.35 152.40 9.87
N LYS A 539 68.91 151.86 8.76
CA LYS A 539 70.10 152.41 8.10
C LYS A 539 69.92 153.82 7.53
N LEU A 540 68.81 154.09 6.85
CA LEU A 540 68.55 155.39 6.21
C LEU A 540 68.36 156.51 7.23
N VAL A 541 67.77 156.21 8.40
CA VAL A 541 67.60 157.18 9.49
C VAL A 541 68.96 157.55 10.10
N VAL A 542 69.86 156.59 10.27
CA VAL A 542 71.22 156.80 10.79
C VAL A 542 72.08 157.66 9.85
N GLU A 543 71.99 157.50 8.53
CA GLU A 543 72.78 158.32 7.58
C GLU A 543 72.37 159.81 7.58
N LEU A 544 71.10 160.12 7.83
CA LEU A 544 70.58 161.49 7.76
C LEU A 544 70.72 162.27 9.06
N ASN A 545 70.45 161.64 10.21
CA ASN A 545 70.48 162.26 11.53
C ASN A 545 71.67 161.85 12.41
N GLY A 546 72.50 160.91 11.95
CA GLY A 546 73.61 160.38 12.73
C GLY A 546 73.21 159.29 13.73
N THR A 547 74.20 158.77 14.43
CA THR A 547 74.02 157.75 15.48
C THR A 547 73.75 158.38 16.85
N GLU A 548 72.98 157.71 17.72
CA GLU A 548 72.71 158.21 19.08
C GLU A 548 73.98 158.26 19.95
N GLU A 549 74.00 159.22 20.88
CA GLU A 549 75.13 159.48 21.79
C GLU A 549 75.55 158.21 22.55
N GLY A 550 76.78 157.74 22.27
CA GLY A 550 77.38 156.56 22.91
C GLY A 550 77.71 155.39 21.98
N ALA A 551 77.39 155.47 20.68
CA ALA A 551 77.74 154.45 19.70
C ALA A 551 79.27 154.36 19.47
N GLU A 552 79.80 153.14 19.35
CA GLU A 552 81.24 152.84 19.17
C GLU A 552 81.90 153.60 17.99
N ILE A 553 81.11 154.02 17.01
CA ILE A 553 81.53 154.83 15.88
C ILE A 553 80.52 155.97 15.74
N ALA A 554 80.89 157.16 16.21
CA ALA A 554 80.06 158.35 16.10
C ALA A 554 79.99 158.80 14.63
N GLN A 555 78.81 158.75 14.03
CA GLN A 555 78.58 159.22 12.67
C GLN A 555 77.69 160.45 12.74
N VAL A 556 78.25 161.61 12.42
CA VAL A 556 77.50 162.87 12.36
C VAL A 556 76.62 162.86 11.12
N GLY A 557 75.32 163.09 11.29
CA GLY A 557 74.36 163.09 10.19
C GLY A 557 74.62 164.20 9.18
N PHE A 558 74.26 163.97 7.91
CA PHE A 558 74.52 164.94 6.85
C PHE A 558 73.92 166.33 7.10
N LEU A 559 72.78 166.42 7.79
CA LEU A 559 72.14 167.69 8.10
C LEU A 559 72.86 168.46 9.22
N GLU A 560 73.46 167.74 10.17
CA GLU A 560 74.19 168.30 11.30
C GLU A 560 75.62 168.72 10.92
N LEU A 561 76.18 168.13 9.86
CA LEU A 561 77.44 168.58 9.25
C LEU A 561 77.34 169.96 8.59
N ILE A 562 76.18 170.30 8.02
CA ILE A 562 75.96 171.60 7.37
C ILE A 562 75.90 172.73 8.41
N ASP A 563 75.24 172.48 9.55
CA ASP A 563 75.13 173.43 10.65
C ASP A 563 76.49 173.69 11.33
N ASN A 564 77.27 172.62 11.57
CA ASN A 564 78.61 172.71 12.11
C ASN A 564 79.62 173.42 11.18
N GLY A 565 79.46 173.28 9.86
CA GLY A 565 80.36 173.90 8.87
C GLY A 565 80.26 175.43 8.82
N LEU A 566 79.06 175.98 8.93
CA LEU A 566 78.82 177.42 8.95
C LEU A 566 79.32 178.08 10.24
N THR A 567 79.14 177.39 11.37
CA THR A 567 79.61 177.81 12.69
C THR A 567 81.14 177.94 12.73
N ASN A 568 81.87 176.97 12.19
CA ASN A 568 83.34 177.01 12.13
C ASN A 568 83.90 178.14 11.24
N TYR A 569 83.18 178.56 10.19
CA TYR A 569 83.64 179.63 9.31
C TYR A 569 83.68 180.98 10.02
N GLY A 570 82.63 181.28 10.80
CA GLY A 570 82.57 182.53 11.57
C GLY A 570 83.73 182.67 12.55
N MET A 571 84.16 181.57 13.17
CA MET A 571 85.28 181.55 14.10
C MET A 571 86.62 182.06 13.51
N ARG A 572 86.81 182.06 12.19
CA ARG A 572 88.09 182.42 11.53
C ARG A 572 88.00 183.63 10.61
N PHE A 573 86.91 184.40 10.68
CA PHE A 573 86.64 185.45 9.70
C PHE A 573 87.66 186.60 9.77
N ASP A 574 87.95 187.12 10.97
CA ASP A 574 88.82 188.29 11.15
C ASP A 574 90.26 188.06 10.66
N ASP A 575 90.78 186.85 10.88
CA ASP A 575 92.12 186.45 10.46
C ASP A 575 92.34 186.60 8.96
N LYS A 576 91.29 186.45 8.15
CA LYS A 576 91.37 186.63 6.69
C LYS A 576 91.03 188.04 6.24
N PHE A 577 90.19 188.72 7.00
CA PHE A 577 89.71 190.04 6.65
C PHE A 577 90.82 191.10 6.70
N ARG A 578 91.57 191.20 7.81
CA ARG A 578 92.61 192.25 7.95
C ARG A 578 93.72 192.19 6.89
N PRO A 579 94.29 191.01 6.54
CA PRO A 579 95.28 190.93 5.47
C PRO A 579 94.75 191.44 4.13
N ALA A 580 93.52 191.07 3.77
CA ALA A 580 92.91 191.47 2.51
C ALA A 580 92.78 192.99 2.39
N ILE A 581 92.45 193.69 3.48
CA ILE A 581 92.39 195.15 3.53
C ILE A 581 93.77 195.77 3.24
N GLY A 582 94.83 195.23 3.84
CA GLY A 582 96.19 195.70 3.56
C GLY A 582 96.61 195.50 2.11
N ASP A 583 96.35 194.32 1.54
CA ASP A 583 96.66 193.99 0.14
C ASP A 583 95.88 194.86 -0.85
N MET A 584 94.62 195.16 -0.53
CA MET A 584 93.83 196.12 -1.28
C MET A 584 94.50 197.49 -1.25
N VAL A 585 94.79 198.00 -0.05
CA VAL A 585 95.47 199.28 0.13
C VAL A 585 96.80 199.30 -0.64
N ASN A 586 97.60 198.23 -0.62
CA ASN A 586 98.83 198.08 -1.40
C ASN A 586 98.61 198.13 -2.92
N LYS A 587 97.61 197.43 -3.44
CA LYS A 587 97.28 197.44 -4.89
C LYS A 587 96.81 198.79 -5.35
N MET A 588 96.09 199.51 -4.50
CA MET A 588 95.74 200.90 -4.78
C MET A 588 97.00 201.76 -4.96
N MET A 589 98.14 201.29 -4.47
CA MET A 589 99.40 201.99 -4.55
C MET A 589 100.37 201.41 -5.58
N ALA A 590 99.97 200.52 -6.49
CA ALA A 590 100.86 200.03 -7.54
C ALA A 590 101.29 201.13 -8.54
N ASN A 591 102.36 200.86 -9.32
CA ASN A 591 103.12 201.86 -10.10
C ASN A 591 102.35 202.51 -11.30
N ASP A 592 101.06 202.26 -11.47
CA ASP A 592 100.22 202.64 -12.63
C ASP A 592 98.91 203.38 -12.28
N GLY A 593 98.65 203.67 -11.01
CA GLY A 593 97.38 204.26 -10.55
C GLY A 593 97.44 205.74 -10.12
N VAL A 594 96.26 206.36 -10.04
CA VAL A 594 96.05 207.76 -9.61
C VAL A 594 96.51 208.00 -8.16
N VAL A 595 96.27 207.05 -7.25
CA VAL A 595 96.70 207.16 -5.83
C VAL A 595 98.22 207.19 -5.72
N HIS A 596 98.94 206.36 -6.47
CA HIS A 596 100.40 206.42 -6.56
C HIS A 596 100.88 207.75 -7.13
N MET A 597 100.26 208.22 -8.21
CA MET A 597 100.57 209.51 -8.82
C MET A 597 100.45 210.65 -7.80
N TYR A 598 99.30 210.76 -7.10
CA TYR A 598 99.10 211.76 -6.05
C TYR A 598 100.17 211.69 -4.95
N LEU A 599 100.46 210.49 -4.43
CA LEU A 599 101.48 210.31 -3.40
C LEU A 599 102.91 210.64 -3.94
N ASN A 600 103.25 210.27 -5.18
CA ASN A 600 104.55 210.55 -5.80
C ASN A 600 104.79 212.06 -5.98
N THR A 601 103.75 212.78 -6.41
CA THR A 601 103.79 214.24 -6.52
C THR A 601 104.00 214.89 -5.15
N SER A 602 103.30 214.40 -4.11
CA SER A 602 103.38 214.99 -2.77
C SER A 602 104.77 214.92 -2.13
N ILE A 603 105.53 213.82 -2.32
CA ILE A 603 106.90 213.69 -1.80
C ILE A 603 107.98 214.19 -2.78
N LYS A 604 107.52 214.84 -3.88
CA LYS A 604 108.31 215.43 -4.97
C LYS A 604 109.28 214.47 -5.64
N SER A 605 108.78 213.33 -6.09
CA SER A 605 109.54 212.52 -7.06
C SER A 605 110.85 211.95 -6.50
N SER A 606 110.83 211.46 -5.25
CA SER A 606 111.83 210.50 -4.74
C SER A 606 111.18 209.13 -4.64
N SER A 607 111.69 208.19 -5.43
CA SER A 607 111.23 206.81 -5.42
C SER A 607 111.35 206.19 -4.03
N GLN A 608 112.46 206.42 -3.32
CA GLN A 608 112.74 205.83 -2.02
C GLN A 608 111.81 206.34 -0.91
N ASN A 609 111.48 207.63 -0.96
CA ASN A 609 110.66 208.25 0.08
C ASN A 609 109.19 207.86 -0.06
N LEU A 610 108.68 207.79 -1.29
CA LEU A 610 107.34 207.26 -1.53
C LEU A 610 107.24 205.78 -1.15
N THR A 611 108.32 205.00 -1.40
CA THR A 611 108.41 203.59 -0.95
C THR A 611 108.13 203.47 0.55
N LYS A 612 108.57 204.43 1.37
CA LYS A 612 108.27 204.49 2.81
C LYS A 612 106.93 205.15 3.13
N LEU A 613 106.52 206.19 2.39
CA LEU A 613 105.21 206.84 2.56
C LEU A 613 104.07 205.85 2.31
N LYS A 614 104.16 205.04 1.25
CA LYS A 614 103.23 203.93 1.00
C LYS A 614 103.25 202.94 2.18
N ALA A 615 104.43 202.49 2.62
CA ALA A 615 104.56 201.53 3.74
C ALA A 615 103.96 202.06 5.05
N ALA A 616 104.11 203.36 5.32
CA ALA A 616 103.53 204.03 6.47
C ALA A 616 102.00 204.09 6.39
N ILE A 617 101.43 204.43 5.22
CA ILE A 617 99.97 204.41 5.02
C ILE A 617 99.40 203.01 5.30
N VAL A 618 100.10 201.94 4.85
CA VAL A 618 99.73 200.55 5.13
C VAL A 618 99.81 200.22 6.62
N SER A 619 100.92 200.59 7.27
CA SER A 619 101.15 200.39 8.71
C SER A 619 100.02 200.98 9.54
N GLN A 620 99.52 202.16 9.17
CA GLN A 620 98.49 202.86 9.93
C GLN A 620 97.07 202.35 9.66
N ILE A 621 96.70 202.01 8.42
CA ILE A 621 95.38 201.41 8.14
C ILE A 621 95.28 199.99 8.77
N LYS A 622 96.37 199.19 8.79
CA LYS A 622 96.43 197.84 9.42
C LYS A 622 96.27 197.81 10.96
N LYS A 623 96.39 198.96 11.64
CA LYS A 623 96.26 199.10 13.10
C LYS A 623 94.86 199.48 13.58
N LEU A 624 93.92 199.70 12.66
CA LEU A 624 92.55 200.09 13.02
C LEU A 624 91.79 198.91 13.64
N GLU A 625 91.04 199.24 14.68
CA GLU A 625 90.18 198.33 15.45
C GLU A 625 88.72 198.82 15.35
N PRO A 626 87.73 197.92 15.28
CA PRO A 626 86.30 198.26 15.29
C PRO A 626 85.89 199.00 16.58
N VAL A 627 84.87 199.86 16.48
CA VAL A 627 84.53 200.82 17.55
C VAL A 627 83.74 200.20 18.73
N SER A 628 83.17 198.99 18.58
CA SER A 628 82.57 198.20 19.67
C SER A 628 83.37 196.92 19.96
N SER A 629 83.32 196.43 21.20
CA SER A 629 84.08 195.26 21.67
C SER A 629 83.54 193.91 21.21
N THR A 630 82.62 193.88 20.25
CA THR A 630 82.02 192.66 19.74
C THR A 630 83.05 191.87 18.94
N LYS A 631 83.83 191.05 19.64
CA LYS A 631 84.44 189.85 19.06
C LYS A 631 83.29 188.95 18.64
N ILE A 632 83.34 188.46 17.41
CA ILE A 632 82.32 187.57 16.82
C ILE A 632 81.94 186.52 17.86
N ASN A 633 80.67 186.52 18.28
CA ASN A 633 80.15 185.74 19.38
C ASN A 633 80.02 184.28 18.91
N ILE A 634 80.64 183.36 19.65
CA ILE A 634 80.76 181.95 19.27
C ILE A 634 79.53 181.25 19.82
N THR A 635 78.55 181.03 18.95
CA THR A 635 77.29 180.37 19.25
C THR A 635 77.15 179.07 18.45
N ASP A 636 76.44 178.11 19.02
CA ASP A 636 76.45 176.70 18.63
C ASP A 636 75.62 176.40 17.38
N ASN A 637 75.13 177.42 16.68
CA ASN A 637 74.28 177.27 15.52
C ASN A 637 74.59 178.33 14.45
N ALA A 638 74.32 177.94 13.20
CA ALA A 638 74.67 178.74 12.03
C ALA A 638 73.94 180.10 11.98
N GLU A 639 72.71 180.17 12.51
CA GLU A 639 71.89 181.39 12.51
C GLU A 639 72.57 182.49 13.31
N ASP A 640 72.89 182.19 14.55
CA ASP A 640 73.49 183.15 15.48
C ASP A 640 74.92 183.54 15.04
N SER A 641 75.68 182.60 14.44
CA SER A 641 77.05 182.85 13.94
C SER A 641 77.08 183.85 12.79
N LEU A 642 76.18 183.73 11.80
CA LEU A 642 76.13 184.60 10.64
C LEU A 642 75.73 186.04 11.03
N SER A 643 74.82 186.18 11.99
CA SER A 643 74.44 187.49 12.53
C SER A 643 75.62 188.21 13.21
N SER A 644 76.44 187.48 13.98
CA SER A 644 77.55 188.12 14.68
C SER A 644 78.67 188.64 13.75
N ILE A 645 78.88 188.01 12.58
CA ILE A 645 79.82 188.49 11.54
C ILE A 645 79.35 189.81 10.92
N GLN A 646 78.05 189.97 10.67
CA GLN A 646 77.48 191.20 10.12
C GLN A 646 77.73 192.40 11.05
N GLU A 647 77.60 192.21 12.36
CA GLU A 647 77.87 193.24 13.36
C GLU A 647 79.36 193.65 13.35
N TYR A 648 80.27 192.68 13.25
CA TYR A 648 81.71 192.94 13.19
C TYR A 648 82.10 193.87 12.03
N LEU A 649 81.60 193.58 10.81
CA LEU A 649 81.92 194.35 9.60
C LEU A 649 81.39 195.79 9.64
N GLN A 650 80.21 195.99 10.23
CA GLN A 650 79.62 197.32 10.44
C GLN A 650 80.54 198.18 11.33
N GLY A 651 80.98 197.62 12.48
CA GLY A 651 81.85 198.32 13.42
C GLY A 651 83.23 198.68 12.86
N TYR A 652 83.78 197.84 11.96
CA TYR A 652 85.04 198.12 11.28
C TYR A 652 84.91 199.29 10.28
N ALA A 653 83.84 199.32 9.49
CA ALA A 653 83.58 200.40 8.54
C ALA A 653 83.41 201.77 9.24
N GLU A 654 82.81 201.77 10.43
CA GLU A 654 82.64 202.97 11.27
C GLU A 654 83.99 203.50 11.80
N ALA A 655 84.88 202.62 12.24
CA ALA A 655 86.23 203.01 12.67
C ALA A 655 86.99 203.79 11.58
N ILE A 656 86.88 203.35 10.33
CA ILE A 656 87.48 204.03 9.17
C ILE A 656 86.79 205.38 8.91
N GLY A 657 85.45 205.42 9.01
CA GLY A 657 84.68 206.65 8.90
C GLY A 657 85.15 207.74 9.87
N MET A 658 85.47 207.37 11.12
CA MET A 658 85.99 208.30 12.12
C MET A 658 87.35 208.90 11.73
N LYS A 659 88.23 208.16 11.04
CA LYS A 659 89.50 208.71 10.52
C LYS A 659 89.27 209.63 9.31
N LEU A 660 88.34 209.28 8.42
CA LEU A 660 87.93 210.14 7.30
C LEU A 660 87.46 211.52 7.76
N GLY A 661 86.77 211.59 8.91
CA GLY A 661 86.23 212.85 9.48
C GLY A 661 87.27 213.80 10.09
N ASN A 662 88.48 213.34 10.44
CA ASN A 662 89.54 214.17 11.02
C ASN A 662 90.89 213.85 10.37
N MET A 663 90.92 214.00 9.05
CA MET A 663 92.06 213.59 8.21
C MET A 663 93.38 214.23 8.64
N MET A 664 93.35 215.50 9.09
CA MET A 664 94.54 216.23 9.51
C MET A 664 95.32 215.48 10.61
N ASN A 665 94.59 214.89 11.57
CA ASN A 665 95.16 214.07 12.64
C ASN A 665 95.70 212.73 12.13
N PHE A 666 95.02 212.10 11.16
CA PHE A 666 95.49 210.84 10.57
C PHE A 666 96.77 211.03 9.76
N ILE A 667 96.87 212.14 9.04
CA ILE A 667 98.11 212.51 8.35
C ILE A 667 99.24 212.64 9.37
N GLN A 668 99.02 213.34 10.49
CA GLN A 668 100.04 213.44 11.55
C GLN A 668 100.48 212.06 12.09
N LEU A 669 99.60 211.07 12.16
CA LEU A 669 99.97 209.70 12.53
C LEU A 669 100.84 209.00 11.47
N VAL A 670 100.53 209.19 10.17
CA VAL A 670 101.34 208.68 9.05
C VAL A 670 102.72 209.37 9.01
N GLU A 671 102.76 210.69 9.26
CA GLU A 671 104.00 211.49 9.33
C GLU A 671 104.91 211.05 10.49
N GLY A 672 104.31 210.63 11.61
CA GLY A 672 105.03 210.12 12.77
C GLY A 672 105.51 208.66 12.65
N ASP A 673 105.21 207.95 11.56
CA ASP A 673 105.48 206.52 11.46
C ASP A 673 106.99 206.23 11.33
N LYS A 674 107.42 205.18 12.04
CA LYS A 674 108.80 204.67 12.08
C LYS A 674 109.39 204.38 10.69
N GLU A 675 108.57 204.06 9.71
CA GLU A 675 109.01 203.86 8.32
C GLU A 675 109.56 205.15 7.66
N LEU A 676 109.05 206.34 8.03
CA LEU A 676 109.39 207.62 7.39
C LEU A 676 110.49 208.42 8.09
N VAL A 677 110.85 208.08 9.34
CA VAL A 677 111.76 208.86 10.23
C VAL A 677 113.09 209.28 9.60
N SER A 678 113.60 208.49 8.66
CA SER A 678 114.88 208.72 7.99
C SER A 678 114.81 209.66 6.77
N VAL A 679 113.63 210.21 6.44
CA VAL A 679 113.43 211.26 5.42
C VAL A 679 113.32 212.62 6.12
N PRO A 680 113.89 213.72 5.60
CA PRO A 680 113.93 215.01 6.31
C PRO A 680 112.58 215.64 6.69
N ARG A 681 112.56 216.34 7.84
CA ARG A 681 111.46 217.19 8.33
C ARG A 681 111.19 218.35 7.35
N GLY A 682 109.97 218.44 6.82
CA GLY A 682 109.50 219.49 5.90
C GLY A 682 109.29 219.06 4.45
N THR A 683 109.67 217.83 4.12
CA THR A 683 109.51 217.32 2.76
C THR A 683 108.04 217.14 2.40
N ILE A 684 107.24 216.83 3.42
CA ILE A 684 105.80 216.65 3.34
C ILE A 684 105.18 217.80 4.13
N SER A 685 104.20 218.46 3.53
CA SER A 685 103.43 219.51 4.17
C SER A 685 102.00 219.03 4.29
N VAL A 686 101.45 219.06 5.50
CA VAL A 686 100.06 218.72 5.82
C VAL A 686 99.05 219.51 4.96
N SER A 687 99.36 220.79 4.60
CA SER A 687 98.57 221.66 3.69
C SER A 687 98.65 221.26 2.20
N ASP A 688 99.17 220.05 1.88
CA ASP A 688 99.14 219.41 0.54
C ASP A 688 97.84 218.59 0.34
N PRO A 689 96.82 219.15 -0.31
CA PRO A 689 95.56 218.45 -0.58
C PRO A 689 95.69 217.15 -1.41
N HIS A 690 96.81 216.89 -2.14
CA HIS A 690 97.04 215.64 -2.94
C HIS A 690 97.18 214.41 -2.04
N LEU A 691 97.86 214.57 -0.90
CA LEU A 691 97.95 213.53 0.12
C LEU A 691 96.57 213.28 0.75
N THR A 692 95.88 214.37 1.11
CA THR A 692 94.53 214.32 1.71
C THR A 692 93.55 213.57 0.80
N LYS A 693 93.44 213.94 -0.50
CA LYS A 693 92.61 213.22 -1.49
C LYS A 693 93.03 211.74 -1.60
N ALA A 694 94.33 211.43 -1.76
CA ALA A 694 94.84 210.05 -1.91
C ALA A 694 94.48 209.14 -0.72
N LEU A 695 94.60 209.63 0.51
CA LEU A 695 94.20 208.91 1.73
C LEU A 695 92.68 208.74 1.84
N THR A 696 91.93 209.79 1.52
CA THR A 696 90.46 209.73 1.48
C THR A 696 90.01 208.66 0.49
N THR A 697 90.63 208.61 -0.70
CA THR A 697 90.36 207.59 -1.72
C THR A 697 90.60 206.18 -1.18
N ILE A 698 91.76 205.94 -0.57
CA ILE A 698 92.10 204.64 0.03
C ILE A 698 91.06 204.26 1.08
N LEU A 699 90.85 205.12 2.07
CA LEU A 699 89.98 204.83 3.20
C LEU A 699 88.52 204.64 2.78
N THR A 700 88.05 205.40 1.81
CA THR A 700 86.68 205.25 1.30
C THR A 700 86.51 203.90 0.63
N ALA A 701 87.47 203.48 -0.20
CA ALA A 701 87.42 202.19 -0.86
C ALA A 701 87.37 201.04 0.16
N VAL A 702 88.20 201.11 1.21
CA VAL A 702 88.20 200.11 2.30
C VAL A 702 86.86 200.10 3.04
N ARG A 703 86.29 201.28 3.33
CA ARG A 703 84.99 201.40 4.01
C ARG A 703 83.84 200.81 3.19
N SER A 704 83.77 201.14 1.90
CA SER A 704 82.72 200.61 1.03
C SER A 704 82.83 199.10 0.86
N ALA A 705 84.05 198.56 0.75
CA ALA A 705 84.26 197.12 0.67
C ALA A 705 83.72 196.41 1.93
N ALA A 706 84.02 196.91 3.13
CA ALA A 706 83.50 196.33 4.36
C ALA A 706 81.96 196.35 4.45
N LEU A 707 81.32 197.49 4.09
CA LEU A 707 79.86 197.62 4.11
C LEU A 707 79.15 196.74 3.08
N ARG A 708 79.72 196.61 1.88
CA ARG A 708 79.17 195.78 0.81
C ARG A 708 79.10 194.30 1.20
N VAL A 709 80.13 193.79 1.90
CA VAL A 709 80.17 192.40 2.38
C VAL A 709 79.10 192.14 3.45
N LYS A 710 78.78 193.15 4.27
CA LYS A 710 77.74 193.05 5.28
C LYS A 710 76.33 193.01 4.67
N GLU A 711 76.04 193.82 3.65
CA GLU A 711 74.74 193.82 2.96
C GLU A 711 74.43 192.46 2.30
N GLU A 712 75.40 191.86 1.61
CA GLU A 712 75.28 190.52 1.01
C GLU A 712 74.92 189.43 2.03
N LEU A 713 75.56 189.45 3.21
CA LEU A 713 75.23 188.49 4.28
C LEU A 713 73.80 188.66 4.82
N THR A 714 73.20 189.84 4.68
CA THR A 714 71.86 190.15 5.23
C THR A 714 70.75 189.50 4.39
N GLU A 715 70.93 189.33 3.08
CA GLU A 715 69.95 188.65 2.19
C GLU A 715 69.74 187.16 2.52
N PHE A 716 70.69 186.51 3.19
CA PHE A 716 70.59 185.09 3.58
C PHE A 716 69.87 184.85 4.92
N THR A 717 69.57 185.91 5.67
CA THR A 717 69.19 185.81 7.10
C THR A 717 67.88 186.53 7.47
N THR A 718 67.17 187.17 6.54
CA THR A 718 65.85 187.82 6.77
C THR A 718 64.84 187.60 5.63
N ASP A 719 63.54 187.76 5.91
CA ASP A 719 62.42 187.44 5.00
C ASP A 719 61.68 188.71 4.55
N THR A 720 61.44 188.90 3.25
CA THR A 720 60.84 190.17 2.72
C THR A 720 59.64 189.98 1.79
N SER A 721 59.16 188.77 1.49
CA SER A 721 58.08 188.59 0.51
C SER A 721 57.15 187.40 0.78
N ALA A 722 55.85 187.65 0.63
CA ALA A 722 54.76 186.74 0.96
C ALA A 722 54.55 185.55 0.00
N ALA A 723 55.44 185.33 -0.99
CA ALA A 723 55.32 184.20 -1.91
C ALA A 723 56.20 182.99 -1.55
N THR A 724 57.31 183.19 -0.81
CA THR A 724 58.26 182.13 -0.42
C THR A 724 59.11 182.58 0.76
N SER A 725 58.83 182.07 1.97
CA SER A 725 59.67 182.34 3.14
C SER A 725 60.89 181.42 3.16
N TYR A 726 62.11 181.97 3.17
CA TYR A 726 63.34 181.20 3.28
C TYR A 726 64.23 181.78 4.39
N ASN A 727 64.56 180.95 5.38
CA ASN A 727 65.53 181.28 6.43
C ASN A 727 66.41 180.05 6.69
N LEU A 728 67.67 180.15 6.27
CA LEU A 728 68.59 179.02 6.26
C LEU A 728 68.78 178.37 7.64
N GLY A 729 68.82 179.15 8.72
CA GLY A 729 69.01 178.63 10.08
C GLY A 729 67.78 177.87 10.61
N LYS A 730 66.59 178.43 10.41
CA LYS A 730 65.33 177.87 10.92
C LYS A 730 64.90 176.59 10.20
N ASP A 731 65.05 176.56 8.88
CA ASP A 731 64.59 175.43 8.06
C ASP A 731 65.46 174.18 8.26
N LEU A 732 66.76 174.36 8.55
CA LEU A 732 67.70 173.25 8.80
C LEU A 732 67.37 172.49 10.10
N LYS A 733 66.98 173.20 11.16
CA LYS A 733 66.63 172.62 12.47
C LYS A 733 65.35 171.78 12.45
N SER A 734 64.37 172.18 11.64
CA SER A 734 63.08 171.47 11.51
C SER A 734 63.23 170.12 10.77
N ALA A 735 64.15 170.06 9.79
CA ALA A 735 64.42 168.84 9.03
C ALA A 735 65.01 167.72 9.90
N ILE A 736 65.92 168.07 10.82
CA ILE A 736 66.56 167.10 11.76
C ILE A 736 65.51 166.47 12.69
N GLY A 737 64.52 167.23 13.18
CA GLY A 737 63.51 166.73 14.10
C GLY A 737 62.64 165.60 13.52
N LYS A 738 62.16 165.75 12.28
CA LYS A 738 61.22 164.79 11.68
C LYS A 738 61.84 163.43 11.33
N VAL A 739 63.14 163.38 11.05
CA VAL A 739 63.84 162.14 10.73
C VAL A 739 64.00 161.25 11.98
N LYS A 740 64.08 161.85 13.17
CA LYS A 740 64.20 161.14 14.46
C LYS A 740 62.94 160.35 14.84
N ASP A 741 61.76 160.86 14.50
CA ASP A 741 60.48 160.22 14.82
C ASP A 741 60.26 158.89 14.05
N ILE A 742 60.86 158.76 12.86
CA ILE A 742 60.75 157.55 12.01
C ILE A 742 61.54 156.38 12.63
N GLY A 743 62.70 156.64 13.22
CA GLY A 743 63.54 155.61 13.85
C GLY A 743 62.91 154.97 15.09
N GLN A 744 62.12 155.74 15.86
CA GLN A 744 61.54 155.27 17.13
C GLN A 744 60.43 154.22 16.97
N GLN A 745 59.95 153.91 15.75
CA GLN A 745 58.92 152.90 15.52
C GLN A 745 59.42 151.44 15.64
N PHE A 746 60.74 151.23 15.71
CA PHE A 746 61.37 149.91 15.69
C PHE A 746 62.17 149.57 16.97
N ASP A 747 62.12 150.46 17.96
CA ASP A 747 62.82 150.35 19.25
C ASP A 747 62.12 149.36 20.21
N PRO A 748 62.79 148.27 20.62
CA PRO A 748 62.21 147.25 21.51
C PRO A 748 61.92 147.73 22.94
N ALA A 749 62.40 148.90 23.38
CA ALA A 749 62.17 149.39 24.74
C ALA A 749 60.78 150.03 24.96
N ARG A 750 60.03 150.37 23.90
CA ARG A 750 58.70 151.02 23.96
C ARG A 750 57.58 150.05 23.58
N LEU A 751 57.38 149.01 24.39
CA LEU A 751 56.58 147.82 24.08
C LEU A 751 55.04 147.96 24.15
N ALA A 752 54.46 149.15 24.33
CA ALA A 752 53.00 149.26 24.50
C ALA A 752 52.24 149.99 23.36
N ALA A 753 52.91 150.66 22.42
CA ALA A 753 52.20 151.43 21.38
C ALA A 753 52.90 151.48 19.99
N ALA A 754 54.01 150.77 19.80
CA ALA A 754 54.76 150.75 18.53
C ALA A 754 54.29 149.62 17.61
N HIS A 755 53.91 149.95 16.37
CA HIS A 755 53.31 149.00 15.43
C HIS A 755 54.25 147.86 15.01
N GLY A 756 55.57 148.07 15.05
CA GLY A 756 56.57 147.06 14.70
C GLY A 756 56.67 145.89 15.69
N ALA A 757 56.41 146.10 16.97
CA ALA A 757 56.53 145.07 18.01
C ALA A 757 55.34 144.10 18.04
N MET A 758 54.12 144.58 17.76
CA MET A 758 52.91 143.75 17.78
C MET A 758 52.88 142.70 16.65
N ILE A 759 53.54 142.99 15.52
CA ILE A 759 53.66 142.06 14.38
C ILE A 759 54.58 140.87 14.72
N ALA A 760 55.61 141.08 15.54
CA ALA A 760 56.54 140.02 15.95
C ALA A 760 55.89 139.02 16.94
N GLU A 761 55.07 139.48 17.88
CA GLU A 761 54.42 138.63 18.89
C GLU A 761 53.33 137.71 18.30
N ALA A 762 52.62 138.18 17.26
CA ALA A 762 51.57 137.41 16.60
C ALA A 762 52.11 136.16 15.87
N ILE A 763 53.35 136.19 15.39
CA ILE A 763 53.98 135.07 14.66
C ILE A 763 54.41 133.95 15.63
N GLU A 764 54.83 134.26 16.86
CA GLU A 764 55.24 133.25 17.85
C GLU A 764 54.07 132.43 18.44
N LYS A 765 52.87 133.01 18.57
CA LYS A 765 51.71 132.30 19.15
C LYS A 765 51.13 131.18 18.27
N VAL A 766 51.45 131.13 16.97
CA VAL A 766 50.88 130.16 16.01
C VAL A 766 51.69 128.84 15.97
N LYS A 767 52.94 128.83 16.41
CA LYS A 767 53.88 127.68 16.31
C LYS A 767 53.41 126.35 16.94
N PRO A 768 52.95 126.27 18.20
CA PRO A 768 52.69 124.98 18.85
C PRO A 768 51.44 124.25 18.32
N LYS A 769 50.40 124.98 17.88
CA LYS A 769 49.15 124.38 17.37
C LYS A 769 49.31 123.66 16.02
N ILE A 770 50.29 124.07 15.20
CA ILE A 770 50.58 123.40 13.92
C ILE A 770 51.29 122.05 14.15
N LYS A 771 52.02 121.89 15.27
CA LYS A 771 52.76 120.65 15.57
C LYS A 771 51.84 119.50 16.02
N GLU A 772 50.85 119.75 16.89
CA GLU A 772 49.90 118.72 17.35
C GLU A 772 49.06 118.12 16.22
N LEU A 773 48.66 118.93 15.23
CA LEU A 773 47.84 118.48 14.10
C LEU A 773 48.64 117.58 13.11
N GLY A 774 49.96 117.74 13.07
CA GLY A 774 50.85 116.91 12.25
C GLY A 774 51.04 115.49 12.78
N GLU A 775 51.03 115.28 14.10
CA GLU A 775 51.24 113.97 14.73
C GLU A 775 50.03 113.02 14.55
N VAL A 776 48.80 113.56 14.49
CA VAL A 776 47.57 112.77 14.25
C VAL A 776 47.41 112.33 12.79
N LEU A 777 48.02 113.08 11.85
CA LEU A 777 47.94 112.88 10.39
C LEU A 777 49.18 112.19 9.80
N ASP A 778 50.12 111.72 10.63
CA ASP A 778 51.43 111.20 10.22
C ASP A 778 51.36 109.92 9.35
N THR A 779 52.32 109.81 8.43
CA THR A 779 52.43 108.76 7.42
C THR A 779 53.01 107.44 7.94
N ASN A 780 53.57 107.40 9.15
CA ASN A 780 54.36 106.25 9.63
C ASN A 780 53.59 105.20 10.45
N GLY A 781 52.29 105.38 10.68
CA GLY A 781 51.41 104.31 11.18
C GLY A 781 51.69 103.85 12.62
N ALA A 782 52.02 104.77 13.53
CA ALA A 782 52.09 104.50 14.96
C ALA A 782 50.70 104.19 15.57
N VAL A 783 50.66 103.42 16.65
CA VAL A 783 49.43 103.01 17.35
C VAL A 783 48.68 104.25 17.85
N GLY A 784 47.41 104.41 17.45
CA GLY A 784 46.58 105.59 17.74
C GLY A 784 46.42 106.58 16.57
N SER A 785 47.20 106.43 15.49
CA SER A 785 47.01 107.22 14.25
C SER A 785 45.90 106.63 13.35
N ILE A 786 45.27 107.46 12.51
CA ILE A 786 44.21 107.01 11.58
C ILE A 786 44.72 105.92 10.61
N ASN A 787 46.01 105.97 10.26
CA ASN A 787 46.64 104.97 9.37
C ASN A 787 46.89 103.61 10.06
N GLY A 788 47.08 103.60 11.39
CA GLY A 788 47.18 102.37 12.19
C GLY A 788 45.85 101.60 12.23
N ILE A 789 44.72 102.29 12.43
CA ILE A 789 43.38 101.68 12.44
C ILE A 789 43.03 101.07 11.07
N ILE A 790 43.45 101.71 9.96
CA ILE A 790 43.26 101.17 8.60
C ILE A 790 44.07 99.87 8.38
N LYS A 791 45.19 99.67 9.10
CA LYS A 791 45.99 98.44 9.02
C LYS A 791 45.31 97.27 9.75
N ASP A 792 44.67 97.50 10.89
CA ASP A 792 43.96 96.44 11.62
C ASP A 792 42.71 95.97 10.85
N ILE A 793 41.94 96.90 10.27
CA ILE A 793 40.82 96.58 9.36
C ILE A 793 41.29 95.71 8.18
N ARG A 794 42.50 95.92 7.65
CA ARG A 794 43.08 95.10 6.57
C ARG A 794 43.31 93.66 7.01
N ASN A 795 43.75 93.42 8.24
CA ASN A 795 44.02 92.08 8.75
C ASN A 795 42.73 91.27 8.98
N ASP A 796 41.66 91.92 9.47
CA ASP A 796 40.38 91.24 9.67
C ASP A 796 39.66 90.95 8.34
N ILE A 797 39.77 91.83 7.34
CA ILE A 797 39.33 91.55 5.97
C ILE A 797 40.06 90.33 5.39
N ALA A 798 41.37 90.18 5.64
CA ALA A 798 42.14 89.02 5.18
C ALA A 798 41.73 87.68 5.84
N LYS A 799 41.23 87.71 7.09
CA LYS A 799 40.64 86.51 7.74
C LYS A 799 39.30 86.15 7.09
N LEU A 800 38.46 87.13 6.79
CA LEU A 800 37.18 86.92 6.09
C LEU A 800 37.38 86.38 4.67
N GLU A 801 38.45 86.81 3.97
CA GLU A 801 38.84 86.28 2.65
C GLU A 801 39.16 84.77 2.71
N LYS A 802 39.83 84.30 3.76
CA LYS A 802 40.10 82.86 3.94
C LYS A 802 38.83 82.03 4.23
N LEU A 803 37.89 82.59 4.98
CA LEU A 803 36.62 81.92 5.33
C LEU A 803 35.71 81.72 4.11
N LYS A 804 35.67 82.69 3.19
CA LYS A 804 34.85 82.63 1.97
C LYS A 804 35.51 81.90 0.79
N ASN A 805 36.75 81.43 0.94
CA ASN A 805 37.49 80.76 -0.13
C ASN A 805 36.73 79.53 -0.68
N ASP A 806 36.64 79.44 -2.00
CA ASP A 806 36.02 78.33 -2.73
C ASP A 806 36.88 77.06 -2.74
N ASP A 807 38.15 77.14 -2.33
CA ASP A 807 39.02 75.99 -2.22
C ASP A 807 38.74 75.18 -0.94
N VAL A 808 38.25 73.96 -1.16
CA VAL A 808 38.03 72.92 -0.13
C VAL A 808 39.30 72.52 0.62
N ASN A 809 40.49 72.83 0.10
CA ASN A 809 41.76 72.52 0.75
C ASN A 809 42.23 73.62 1.72
N THR A 810 41.57 74.78 1.73
CA THR A 810 41.90 75.87 2.65
C THR A 810 41.38 75.57 4.05
N GLU A 811 42.29 75.56 5.02
CA GLU A 811 41.96 75.25 6.41
C GLU A 811 41.08 76.34 7.04
N GLY A 812 39.96 75.92 7.64
CA GLY A 812 38.95 76.81 8.20
C GLY A 812 37.96 77.42 7.19
N SER A 813 38.05 77.11 5.88
CA SER A 813 37.07 77.62 4.90
C SER A 813 35.68 77.00 5.11
N ILE A 814 34.64 77.80 4.88
CA ILE A 814 33.25 77.32 4.96
C ILE A 814 33.00 76.21 3.93
N GLU A 815 33.68 76.25 2.78
CA GLU A 815 33.54 75.26 1.72
C GLU A 815 34.05 73.87 2.13
N LYS A 816 35.17 73.79 2.87
CA LYS A 816 35.69 72.53 3.42
C LYS A 816 34.72 71.92 4.44
N ILE A 817 34.14 72.75 5.31
CA ILE A 817 33.17 72.31 6.33
C ILE A 817 31.85 71.89 5.66
N ARG A 818 31.39 72.62 4.64
CA ARG A 818 30.22 72.26 3.82
C ARG A 818 30.39 70.89 3.18
N LYS A 819 31.56 70.62 2.59
CA LYS A 819 31.87 69.31 1.99
C LYS A 819 31.89 68.20 3.04
N ALA A 820 32.56 68.40 4.17
CA ALA A 820 32.58 67.42 5.25
C ALA A 820 31.17 67.11 5.80
N ALA A 821 30.31 68.13 5.92
CA ALA A 821 28.91 67.95 6.29
C ALA A 821 28.13 67.18 5.21
N ALA A 822 28.35 67.48 3.92
CA ALA A 822 27.74 66.75 2.81
C ALA A 822 28.15 65.27 2.77
N ASP A 823 29.43 64.98 3.01
CA ASP A 823 29.97 63.62 3.07
C ASP A 823 29.37 62.84 4.26
N LYS A 824 29.23 63.48 5.43
CA LYS A 824 28.55 62.88 6.60
C LYS A 824 27.07 62.63 6.37
N MET A 825 26.39 63.50 5.62
CA MET A 825 24.99 63.29 5.23
C MET A 825 24.84 62.10 4.26
N GLU A 826 25.79 61.89 3.35
CA GLU A 826 25.80 60.71 2.48
C GLU A 826 26.09 59.42 3.25
N GLU A 827 27.02 59.46 4.21
CA GLU A 827 27.30 58.34 5.12
C GLU A 827 26.03 57.96 5.91
N LEU A 828 25.34 58.94 6.50
CA LEU A 828 24.10 58.72 7.23
C LEU A 828 22.98 58.17 6.33
N LYS A 829 22.84 58.68 5.10
CA LYS A 829 21.88 58.17 4.11
C LYS A 829 22.16 56.70 3.79
N SER A 830 23.42 56.37 3.53
CA SER A 830 23.88 55.01 3.24
C SER A 830 23.66 54.06 4.42
N GLU A 831 23.94 54.51 5.64
CA GLU A 831 23.69 53.73 6.87
C GLU A 831 22.19 53.45 7.07
N ILE A 832 21.33 54.48 6.95
CA ILE A 832 19.87 54.31 7.06
C ILE A 832 19.36 53.35 5.99
N GLN A 833 19.82 53.49 4.74
CA GLN A 833 19.47 52.60 3.64
C GLN A 833 19.95 51.17 3.88
N GLY A 834 21.17 51.00 4.41
CA GLY A 834 21.74 49.71 4.78
C GLY A 834 20.94 49.01 5.88
N ILE A 835 20.55 49.75 6.93
CA ILE A 835 19.71 49.23 8.03
C ILE A 835 18.34 48.81 7.50
N LEU A 836 17.65 49.67 6.75
CA LEU A 836 16.32 49.37 6.19
C LEU A 836 16.37 48.17 5.24
N THR A 837 17.41 48.08 4.40
CA THR A 837 17.63 46.94 3.50
C THR A 837 17.89 45.65 4.28
N GLY A 838 18.73 45.71 5.32
CA GLY A 838 19.01 44.57 6.20
C GLY A 838 17.76 44.05 6.92
N ILE A 839 16.94 44.95 7.47
CA ILE A 839 15.66 44.57 8.11
C ILE A 839 14.71 43.97 7.07
N LYS A 840 14.60 44.58 5.88
CA LYS A 840 13.77 44.05 4.79
C LYS A 840 14.21 42.64 4.38
N LEU A 841 15.52 42.39 4.28
CA LEU A 841 16.06 41.07 3.97
C LEU A 841 15.67 40.05 5.06
N ASN A 842 15.82 40.42 6.33
CA ASN A 842 15.43 39.56 7.46
C ASN A 842 13.93 39.22 7.45
N VAL A 843 13.07 40.17 7.07
CA VAL A 843 11.62 39.95 6.92
C VAL A 843 11.33 38.98 5.78
N ILE A 844 12.00 39.13 4.63
CA ILE A 844 11.87 38.21 3.48
C ILE A 844 12.31 36.80 3.90
N THR A 845 13.49 36.66 4.48
CA THR A 845 14.00 35.36 4.95
C THR A 845 13.08 34.74 6.01
N SER A 846 12.54 35.53 6.93
CA SER A 846 11.56 35.05 7.92
C SER A 846 10.27 34.56 7.25
N ASN A 847 9.78 35.26 6.22
CA ASN A 847 8.62 34.83 5.44
C ASN A 847 8.87 33.50 4.74
N GLU A 848 10.03 33.34 4.10
CA GLU A 848 10.42 32.11 3.40
C GLU A 848 10.52 30.93 4.37
N ILE A 849 11.21 31.10 5.51
CA ILE A 849 11.36 30.06 6.54
C ILE A 849 9.99 29.67 7.11
N LEU A 850 9.15 30.65 7.47
CA LEU A 850 7.81 30.37 8.02
C LEU A 850 6.91 29.71 6.97
N THR A 851 6.98 30.12 5.71
CA THR A 851 6.21 29.51 4.61
C THR A 851 6.63 28.05 4.44
N SER A 852 7.93 27.78 4.35
CA SER A 852 8.45 26.42 4.22
C SER A 852 8.07 25.55 5.43
N ALA A 853 8.11 26.09 6.65
CA ALA A 853 7.67 25.38 7.86
C ALA A 853 6.15 25.06 7.84
N ILE A 854 5.30 25.99 7.41
CA ILE A 854 3.85 25.78 7.28
C ILE A 854 3.53 24.76 6.18
N GLU A 855 4.20 24.83 5.04
CA GLU A 855 4.06 23.86 3.94
C GLU A 855 4.52 22.46 4.36
N SER A 856 5.61 22.36 5.12
CA SER A 856 6.07 21.10 5.70
C SER A 856 5.05 20.53 6.70
N LEU A 857 4.44 21.38 7.54
CA LEU A 857 3.36 20.97 8.43
C LEU A 857 2.13 20.48 7.66
N GLY A 858 1.76 21.18 6.59
CA GLY A 858 0.67 20.78 5.68
C GLY A 858 0.94 19.44 5.01
N THR A 859 2.15 19.25 4.47
CA THR A 859 2.57 17.98 3.86
C THR A 859 2.51 16.83 4.88
N THR A 860 3.04 17.06 6.09
CA THR A 860 2.98 16.09 7.20
C THR A 860 1.54 15.74 7.57
N ALA A 861 0.63 16.71 7.57
CA ALA A 861 -0.79 16.48 7.84
C ALA A 861 -1.46 15.65 6.73
N VAL A 862 -1.15 15.87 5.44
CA VAL A 862 -1.63 15.03 4.32
C VAL A 862 -1.14 13.60 4.48
N GLU A 863 0.15 13.42 4.78
CA GLU A 863 0.75 12.09 4.94
C GLU A 863 0.12 11.36 6.13
N ALA A 864 -0.04 12.02 7.28
CA ALA A 864 -0.70 11.45 8.44
C ALA A 864 -2.17 11.06 8.16
N GLU A 865 -2.91 11.92 7.45
CA GLU A 865 -4.30 11.63 7.05
C GLU A 865 -4.36 10.42 6.11
N ARG A 866 -3.45 10.34 5.14
CA ARG A 866 -3.35 9.20 4.21
C ARG A 866 -3.01 7.91 4.95
N ASP A 867 -2.00 7.94 5.82
CA ASP A 867 -1.49 6.76 6.51
C ASP A 867 -2.53 6.21 7.50
N ILE A 868 -3.23 7.08 8.23
CA ILE A 868 -4.35 6.69 9.09
C ILE A 868 -5.52 6.11 8.28
N ASN A 869 -5.89 6.72 7.14
CA ASN A 869 -6.94 6.18 6.28
C ASN A 869 -6.57 4.78 5.74
N ASN A 870 -5.31 4.56 5.40
CA ASN A 870 -4.80 3.24 4.99
C ASN A 870 -4.85 2.24 6.16
N ALA A 871 -4.44 2.64 7.37
CA ALA A 871 -4.53 1.80 8.55
C ALA A 871 -5.98 1.41 8.88
N ILE A 872 -6.95 2.34 8.75
CA ILE A 872 -8.38 2.04 8.90
C ILE A 872 -8.86 1.02 7.87
N LYS A 873 -8.48 1.18 6.59
CA LYS A 873 -8.84 0.21 5.54
C LYS A 873 -8.26 -1.18 5.83
N GLN A 874 -7.01 -1.24 6.29
CA GLN A 874 -6.40 -2.51 6.69
C GLN A 874 -7.12 -3.13 7.88
N LEU A 875 -7.45 -2.34 8.91
CA LEU A 875 -8.22 -2.80 10.06
C LEU A 875 -9.60 -3.34 9.64
N GLU A 876 -10.31 -2.64 8.77
CA GLU A 876 -11.61 -3.08 8.21
C GLU A 876 -11.46 -4.44 7.52
N SER A 877 -10.49 -4.57 6.61
CA SER A 877 -10.24 -5.82 5.89
C SER A 877 -9.88 -6.97 6.84
N GLN A 878 -9.00 -6.72 7.82
CA GLN A 878 -8.57 -7.73 8.77
C GLN A 878 -9.72 -8.20 9.66
N LEU A 879 -10.53 -7.28 10.20
CA LEU A 879 -11.67 -7.63 11.04
C LEU A 879 -12.72 -8.43 10.27
N LEU A 880 -13.03 -8.03 9.03
CA LEU A 880 -13.97 -8.78 8.18
C LEU A 880 -13.43 -10.17 7.82
N GLU A 881 -12.15 -10.28 7.44
CA GLU A 881 -11.54 -11.57 7.11
C GLU A 881 -11.49 -12.52 8.33
N GLN A 882 -11.11 -12.01 9.51
CA GLN A 882 -11.08 -12.81 10.74
C GLN A 882 -12.49 -13.26 11.14
N THR A 883 -13.48 -12.37 11.02
CA THR A 883 -14.90 -12.70 11.26
C THR A 883 -15.35 -13.81 10.30
N GLU A 884 -15.07 -13.67 9.01
CA GLU A 884 -15.43 -14.66 8.02
C GLU A 884 -14.75 -16.01 8.25
N LYS A 885 -13.46 -16.02 8.61
CA LYS A 885 -12.73 -17.25 8.96
C LYS A 885 -13.33 -17.93 10.20
N ALA A 886 -13.65 -17.17 11.24
CA ALA A 886 -14.24 -17.71 12.46
C ALA A 886 -15.62 -18.34 12.18
N PHE A 887 -16.50 -17.64 11.46
CA PHE A 887 -17.81 -18.19 11.11
C PHE A 887 -17.73 -19.37 10.14
N ARG A 888 -16.82 -19.35 9.16
CA ARG A 888 -16.56 -20.53 8.32
C ARG A 888 -16.16 -21.73 9.17
N ASN A 889 -15.17 -21.56 10.06
CA ASN A 889 -14.70 -22.64 10.92
C ASN A 889 -15.82 -23.20 11.81
N VAL A 890 -16.60 -22.35 12.48
CA VAL A 890 -17.74 -22.80 13.31
C VAL A 890 -18.80 -23.49 12.45
N THR A 891 -19.15 -22.93 11.30
CA THR A 891 -20.14 -23.52 10.38
C THR A 891 -19.70 -24.89 9.88
N ASP A 892 -18.44 -25.02 9.46
CA ASP A 892 -17.89 -26.27 8.95
C ASP A 892 -17.81 -27.33 10.05
N GLN A 893 -17.43 -26.95 11.28
CA GLN A 893 -17.42 -27.87 12.42
C GLN A 893 -18.82 -28.33 12.81
N VAL A 894 -19.82 -27.44 12.84
CA VAL A 894 -21.20 -27.80 13.16
C VAL A 894 -21.78 -28.75 12.11
N LYS A 895 -21.56 -28.47 10.81
CA LYS A 895 -21.95 -29.35 9.71
C LYS A 895 -21.26 -30.71 9.77
N LYS A 896 -19.98 -30.73 10.15
CA LYS A 896 -19.19 -31.95 10.30
C LYS A 896 -19.70 -32.80 11.45
N LEU A 897 -19.92 -32.22 12.63
CA LEU A 897 -20.42 -32.95 13.81
C LEU A 897 -21.80 -33.57 13.54
N PHE A 898 -22.69 -32.84 12.87
CA PHE A 898 -24.01 -33.36 12.49
C PHE A 898 -23.91 -34.54 11.52
N ALA A 899 -23.04 -34.45 10.50
CA ALA A 899 -22.78 -35.55 9.58
C ALA A 899 -22.16 -36.76 10.29
N GLU A 900 -21.15 -36.54 11.14
CA GLU A 900 -20.47 -37.59 11.91
C GLU A 900 -21.42 -38.33 12.86
N GLN A 901 -22.39 -37.63 13.45
CA GLN A 901 -23.43 -38.25 14.27
C GLN A 901 -24.25 -39.25 13.45
N HIS A 902 -24.77 -38.87 12.29
CA HIS A 902 -25.55 -39.77 11.44
C HIS A 902 -24.72 -40.91 10.85
N ILE A 903 -23.45 -40.67 10.56
CA ILE A 903 -22.50 -41.71 10.17
C ILE A 903 -22.29 -42.71 11.31
N ALA A 904 -22.22 -42.25 12.57
CA ALA A 904 -22.13 -43.11 13.73
C ALA A 904 -23.42 -43.94 13.93
N ASP A 905 -24.59 -43.35 13.72
CA ASP A 905 -25.88 -44.06 13.75
C ASP A 905 -25.93 -45.19 12.69
N LEU A 906 -25.47 -44.92 11.46
CA LEU A 906 -25.33 -45.94 10.40
C LEU A 906 -24.36 -47.06 10.80
N SER A 907 -23.22 -46.71 11.39
CA SER A 907 -22.23 -47.69 11.85
C SER A 907 -22.80 -48.59 12.96
N ALA A 908 -23.53 -48.02 13.92
CA ALA A 908 -24.22 -48.78 14.96
C ALA A 908 -25.27 -49.74 14.37
N LEU A 909 -26.02 -49.28 13.36
CA LEU A 909 -26.98 -50.11 12.66
C LEU A 909 -26.29 -51.24 11.86
N HIS A 910 -25.18 -50.95 11.18
CA HIS A 910 -24.35 -51.97 10.51
C HIS A 910 -23.93 -53.06 11.49
N THR A 911 -23.36 -52.70 12.65
CA THR A 911 -22.95 -53.67 13.68
C THR A 911 -24.13 -54.49 14.20
N LEU A 912 -25.31 -53.89 14.36
CA LEU A 912 -26.52 -54.61 14.73
C LEU A 912 -26.91 -55.65 13.67
N VAL A 913 -26.95 -55.25 12.39
CA VAL A 913 -27.28 -56.14 11.26
C VAL A 913 -26.26 -57.27 11.15
N GLU A 914 -24.97 -56.98 11.29
CA GLU A 914 -23.90 -57.98 11.25
C GLU A 914 -24.06 -59.05 12.34
N ARG A 915 -24.29 -58.61 13.59
CA ARG A 915 -24.52 -59.52 14.71
C ARG A 915 -25.78 -60.37 14.49
N LYS A 916 -26.87 -59.76 14.06
CA LYS A 916 -28.13 -60.47 13.79
C LYS A 916 -28.04 -61.42 12.61
N LEU A 917 -27.27 -61.08 11.57
CA LEU A 917 -26.96 -61.98 10.46
C LEU A 917 -26.22 -63.24 10.93
N ALA A 918 -25.28 -63.12 11.86
CA ALA A 918 -24.59 -64.27 12.43
C ALA A 918 -25.54 -65.18 13.24
N GLU A 919 -26.44 -64.59 14.04
CA GLU A 919 -27.47 -65.32 14.78
C GLU A 919 -28.47 -66.02 13.84
N VAL A 920 -28.90 -65.34 12.77
CA VAL A 920 -29.77 -65.91 11.72
C VAL A 920 -29.10 -67.11 11.04
N ARG A 921 -27.82 -66.99 10.66
CA ARG A 921 -27.07 -68.11 10.06
C ARG A 921 -27.03 -69.32 10.99
N LYS A 922 -26.73 -69.10 12.26
CA LYS A 922 -26.73 -70.16 13.28
C LYS A 922 -28.10 -70.84 13.41
N ILE A 923 -29.18 -70.06 13.54
CA ILE A 923 -30.54 -70.62 13.64
C ILE A 923 -30.88 -71.46 12.41
N ILE A 924 -30.55 -70.99 11.21
CA ILE A 924 -30.76 -71.72 9.95
C ILE A 924 -29.96 -73.02 9.93
N ASP A 925 -28.68 -72.98 10.28
CA ASP A 925 -27.81 -74.15 10.24
C ASP A 925 -28.28 -75.23 11.22
N GLU A 926 -28.72 -74.83 12.42
CA GLU A 926 -29.30 -75.73 13.43
C GLU A 926 -30.64 -76.33 12.97
N ASP A 927 -31.53 -75.51 12.41
CA ASP A 927 -32.84 -75.93 11.91
C ASP A 927 -32.73 -76.92 10.73
N LYS A 928 -31.72 -76.75 9.86
CA LYS A 928 -31.45 -77.66 8.73
C LYS A 928 -31.01 -79.06 9.14
N VAL A 929 -30.63 -79.29 10.38
CA VAL A 929 -30.08 -80.57 10.86
C VAL A 929 -30.87 -81.17 12.03
N THR A 930 -31.90 -80.47 12.51
CA THR A 930 -32.78 -80.91 13.62
C THR A 930 -34.22 -81.13 13.14
N GLY A 931 -35.04 -81.75 13.97
CA GLY A 931 -36.46 -81.99 13.70
C GLY A 931 -36.76 -82.76 12.41
N ILE A 932 -37.90 -82.45 11.78
CA ILE A 932 -38.35 -83.14 10.57
C ILE A 932 -37.40 -82.90 9.38
N LYS A 933 -36.77 -81.73 9.29
CA LYS A 933 -35.77 -81.44 8.26
C LYS A 933 -34.57 -82.39 8.40
N GLY A 934 -33.95 -82.48 9.58
CA GLY A 934 -32.85 -83.43 9.80
C GLY A 934 -33.28 -84.89 9.55
N LEU A 935 -34.52 -85.27 9.92
CA LEU A 935 -35.07 -86.59 9.59
C LEU A 935 -35.08 -86.82 8.07
N LEU A 936 -35.58 -85.87 7.27
CA LEU A 936 -35.61 -85.97 5.82
C LEU A 936 -34.21 -86.04 5.18
N LYS A 937 -33.17 -85.44 5.78
CA LYS A 937 -31.76 -85.69 5.35
C LYS A 937 -31.35 -87.13 5.59
N SER A 938 -31.70 -87.66 6.76
CA SER A 938 -31.41 -89.04 7.11
C SER A 938 -32.17 -90.02 6.20
N VAL A 939 -33.44 -89.73 5.85
CA VAL A 939 -34.26 -90.50 4.89
C VAL A 939 -33.66 -90.43 3.49
N ASN A 940 -33.08 -89.30 3.10
CA ASN A 940 -32.34 -89.19 1.84
C ASN A 940 -31.03 -90.00 1.84
N GLY A 941 -30.67 -90.64 2.96
CA GLY A 941 -29.47 -91.44 3.10
C GLY A 941 -28.19 -90.63 3.25
N MET A 942 -28.27 -89.38 3.75
CA MET A 942 -27.09 -88.64 4.19
C MET A 942 -26.57 -89.23 5.51
N LEU A 943 -25.23 -89.32 5.64
CA LEU A 943 -24.62 -89.90 6.82
C LEU A 943 -24.77 -88.96 8.01
N PHE A 944 -25.54 -89.41 8.99
CA PHE A 944 -25.75 -88.72 10.24
C PHE A 944 -24.53 -88.93 11.15
N GLY A 945 -24.11 -87.86 11.80
CA GLY A 945 -23.11 -87.89 12.85
C GLY A 945 -23.33 -86.76 13.85
N ILE A 946 -22.48 -86.72 14.86
CA ILE A 946 -22.47 -85.67 15.87
C ILE A 946 -21.14 -84.93 15.77
N ASN A 947 -21.19 -83.60 15.76
CA ASN A 947 -19.98 -82.78 15.69
C ASN A 947 -19.29 -82.69 17.07
N LYS A 948 -18.14 -82.00 17.15
CA LYS A 948 -17.39 -81.84 18.40
C LYS A 948 -18.16 -81.08 19.50
N GLU A 949 -19.16 -80.29 19.11
CA GLU A 949 -20.01 -79.51 20.02
C GLU A 949 -21.28 -80.27 20.46
N GLY A 950 -21.48 -81.52 20.01
CA GLY A 950 -22.65 -82.31 20.36
C GLY A 950 -23.87 -82.05 19.45
N MET A 951 -23.72 -81.29 18.37
CA MET A 951 -24.79 -80.95 17.44
C MET A 951 -24.92 -81.98 16.30
N PRO A 952 -26.15 -82.25 15.80
CA PRO A 952 -26.36 -83.07 14.61
C PRO A 952 -25.61 -82.50 13.40
N GLN A 953 -24.96 -83.36 12.64
CA GLN A 953 -24.33 -83.01 11.37
C GLN A 953 -24.59 -84.09 10.33
N PHE A 954 -24.68 -83.68 9.07
CA PHE A 954 -24.91 -84.58 7.94
C PHE A 954 -23.81 -84.43 6.91
N HIS A 955 -23.21 -85.56 6.53
CA HIS A 955 -22.20 -85.61 5.49
C HIS A 955 -22.78 -86.31 4.26
N LYS A 956 -22.46 -85.78 3.08
CA LYS A 956 -22.85 -86.40 1.82
C LYS A 956 -21.86 -87.54 1.49
N PRO A 957 -22.28 -88.82 1.49
CA PRO A 957 -21.44 -89.90 0.98
C PRO A 957 -21.33 -89.86 -0.55
N GLN A 958 -20.39 -90.62 -1.14
CA GLN A 958 -20.28 -90.77 -2.60
C GLN A 958 -21.58 -91.30 -3.24
N THR A 959 -22.24 -92.24 -2.55
CA THR A 959 -23.57 -92.77 -2.87
C THR A 959 -24.40 -92.70 -1.61
N THR A 960 -25.61 -92.11 -1.66
CA THR A 960 -26.49 -92.04 -0.47
C THR A 960 -26.89 -93.44 -0.02
N LEU A 961 -27.21 -93.60 1.26
CA LEU A 961 -27.71 -94.90 1.77
C LEU A 961 -29.03 -95.31 1.08
N LEU A 962 -29.85 -94.32 0.66
CA LEU A 962 -31.06 -94.57 -0.11
C LEU A 962 -30.74 -95.06 -1.53
N ASP A 963 -29.76 -94.45 -2.21
CA ASP A 963 -29.28 -94.93 -3.51
C ASP A 963 -28.60 -96.31 -3.38
N ALA A 964 -27.95 -96.60 -2.25
CA ALA A 964 -27.36 -97.90 -1.99
C ALA A 964 -28.42 -99.01 -1.94
N LEU A 965 -29.61 -98.74 -1.38
CA LEU A 965 -30.76 -99.65 -1.44
C LEU A 965 -31.16 -99.92 -2.90
N LYS A 966 -31.31 -98.86 -3.71
CA LYS A 966 -31.62 -98.99 -5.15
C LYS A 966 -30.62 -99.91 -5.87
N THR A 967 -29.32 -99.79 -5.57
CA THR A 967 -28.28 -100.60 -6.24
C THR A 967 -28.18 -102.04 -5.74
N ALA A 968 -28.76 -102.37 -4.58
CA ALA A 968 -28.73 -103.72 -4.02
C ALA A 968 -29.64 -104.69 -4.79
N VAL A 969 -30.61 -104.17 -5.54
CA VAL A 969 -31.60 -104.95 -6.30
C VAL A 969 -31.36 -104.76 -7.80
N PRO A 970 -31.34 -105.85 -8.60
CA PRO A 970 -31.17 -105.76 -10.05
C PRO A 970 -32.34 -105.03 -10.73
N GLN A 971 -32.04 -104.31 -11.82
CA GLN A 971 -33.04 -103.56 -12.58
C GLN A 971 -33.86 -104.50 -13.49
N PRO A 972 -35.12 -104.15 -13.83
CA PRO A 972 -36.05 -105.03 -14.57
C PRO A 972 -35.57 -105.45 -15.97
N ALA A 973 -34.63 -104.70 -16.56
CA ALA A 973 -34.07 -104.96 -17.88
C ALA A 973 -32.92 -106.00 -17.89
N GLN A 974 -32.57 -106.59 -16.74
CA GLN A 974 -31.54 -107.63 -16.63
C GLN A 974 -32.14 -109.04 -16.80
N GLU A 975 -31.34 -110.01 -17.25
CA GLU A 975 -31.78 -111.42 -17.33
C GLU A 975 -32.35 -111.91 -15.99
N PRO A 976 -33.33 -112.83 -16.00
CA PRO A 976 -33.87 -113.41 -14.77
C PRO A 976 -32.73 -113.89 -13.86
N LEU A 977 -32.77 -113.48 -12.58
CA LEU A 977 -31.80 -113.92 -11.59
C LEU A 977 -31.69 -115.46 -11.61
N LYS A 978 -30.46 -115.97 -11.63
CA LYS A 978 -30.24 -117.41 -11.42
C LYS A 978 -30.63 -117.77 -9.99
N ALA A 979 -31.13 -118.99 -9.76
CA ALA A 979 -31.56 -119.46 -8.43
C ALA A 979 -30.52 -119.18 -7.33
N GLU A 980 -29.23 -119.40 -7.63
CA GLU A 980 -28.09 -119.16 -6.74
C GLU A 980 -27.91 -117.68 -6.32
N GLN A 981 -28.34 -116.73 -7.15
CA GLN A 981 -28.11 -115.29 -6.95
C GLN A 981 -29.19 -114.61 -6.09
N TYR A 982 -30.37 -115.21 -5.93
CA TYR A 982 -31.46 -114.65 -5.12
C TYR A 982 -31.05 -114.47 -3.66
N ARG A 983 -30.33 -115.47 -3.13
CA ARG A 983 -29.81 -115.44 -1.75
C ARG A 983 -28.81 -114.31 -1.56
N ASP A 984 -27.87 -114.16 -2.49
CA ASP A 984 -26.87 -113.08 -2.47
C ASP A 984 -27.52 -111.70 -2.50
N LYS A 985 -28.54 -111.52 -3.33
CA LYS A 985 -29.27 -110.25 -3.43
C LYS A 985 -30.12 -109.96 -2.21
N LEU A 986 -30.74 -110.98 -1.60
CA LEU A 986 -31.44 -110.83 -0.33
C LEU A 986 -30.47 -110.42 0.79
N SER A 987 -29.30 -111.05 0.86
CA SER A 987 -28.23 -110.68 1.80
C SER A 987 -27.75 -109.24 1.59
N GLN A 988 -27.48 -108.84 0.34
CA GLN A 988 -27.04 -107.48 -0.01
C GLN A 988 -28.09 -106.43 0.35
N LEU A 989 -29.36 -106.67 -0.01
CA LEU A 989 -30.45 -105.75 0.34
C LEU A 989 -30.65 -105.67 1.86
N SER A 990 -30.51 -106.78 2.60
CA SER A 990 -30.57 -106.79 4.06
C SER A 990 -29.44 -105.95 4.69
N GLU A 991 -28.22 -106.06 4.16
CA GLU A 991 -27.06 -105.26 4.62
C GLU A 991 -27.25 -103.76 4.36
N LYS A 992 -27.74 -103.39 3.17
CA LYS A 992 -28.02 -101.98 2.84
C LYS A 992 -29.21 -101.44 3.61
N SER A 993 -30.24 -102.26 3.86
CA SER A 993 -31.38 -101.92 4.72
C SER A 993 -30.95 -101.68 6.16
N LYS A 994 -30.06 -102.52 6.69
CA LYS A 994 -29.47 -102.33 8.02
C LYS A 994 -28.77 -100.99 8.10
N SER A 995 -27.82 -100.73 7.20
CA SER A 995 -27.06 -99.47 7.17
C SER A 995 -27.96 -98.23 7.07
N TYR A 996 -29.01 -98.31 6.25
CA TYR A 996 -29.98 -97.23 6.06
C TYR A 996 -30.83 -96.98 7.32
N LEU A 997 -31.35 -98.05 7.93
CA LEU A 997 -32.20 -97.97 9.13
C LEU A 997 -31.39 -97.59 10.37
N ASP A 998 -30.15 -98.05 10.51
CA ASP A 998 -29.21 -97.64 11.56
C ASP A 998 -29.01 -96.11 11.56
N ASN A 999 -28.75 -95.54 10.39
CA ASN A 999 -28.56 -94.09 10.23
C ASN A 999 -29.83 -93.30 10.63
N LEU A 1000 -31.00 -93.82 10.28
CA LEU A 1000 -32.30 -93.23 10.63
C LEU A 1000 -32.64 -93.34 12.11
N LEU A 1001 -32.42 -94.52 12.70
CA LEU A 1001 -32.72 -94.78 14.11
C LEU A 1001 -31.72 -94.09 15.03
N ALA A 1002 -30.45 -93.97 14.64
CA ALA A 1002 -29.47 -93.18 15.37
C ALA A 1002 -29.84 -91.68 15.41
N TYR A 1003 -30.32 -91.14 14.29
CA TYR A 1003 -30.83 -89.77 14.25
C TYR A 1003 -32.07 -89.60 15.14
N THR A 1004 -33.04 -90.51 14.99
CA THR A 1004 -34.29 -90.49 15.75
C THR A 1004 -34.02 -90.62 17.25
N GLU A 1005 -33.14 -91.53 17.66
CA GLU A 1005 -32.70 -91.71 19.05
C GLU A 1005 -32.13 -90.39 19.62
N LEU A 1006 -31.32 -89.67 18.84
CA LEU A 1006 -30.76 -88.39 19.26
C LEU A 1006 -31.84 -87.31 19.42
N GLN A 1007 -32.77 -87.20 18.48
CA GLN A 1007 -33.82 -86.18 18.54
C GLN A 1007 -34.71 -86.32 19.77
N VAL A 1008 -34.93 -87.55 20.26
CA VAL A 1008 -35.67 -87.79 21.49
C VAL A 1008 -34.77 -87.96 22.71
N LYS A 1009 -33.44 -87.88 22.58
CA LYS A 1009 -32.48 -88.23 23.65
C LYS A 1009 -32.56 -87.37 24.89
N PHE A 1010 -32.88 -86.09 24.72
CA PHE A 1010 -32.84 -85.11 25.79
C PHE A 1010 -34.17 -84.37 25.88
N GLU A 1011 -34.76 -84.33 27.07
CA GLU A 1011 -35.88 -83.46 27.40
C GLU A 1011 -35.38 -82.29 28.28
N GLY A 1012 -35.63 -81.05 27.84
CA GLY A 1012 -35.24 -79.86 28.58
C GLY A 1012 -33.72 -79.74 28.78
N HIS A 1013 -33.28 -79.47 30.01
CA HIS A 1013 -31.86 -79.26 30.37
C HIS A 1013 -31.19 -80.54 30.93
N HIS A 1014 -31.88 -81.69 30.88
CA HIS A 1014 -31.38 -82.92 31.46
C HIS A 1014 -30.36 -83.62 30.54
N LYS A 1015 -29.26 -84.11 31.13
CA LYS A 1015 -28.18 -84.82 30.42
C LYS A 1015 -28.37 -86.34 30.34
N SER A 1016 -29.48 -86.88 30.83
CA SER A 1016 -29.75 -88.33 30.82
C SER A 1016 -30.66 -88.70 29.66
N PRO A 1017 -30.45 -89.87 29.00
CA PRO A 1017 -31.33 -90.36 27.94
C PRO A 1017 -32.78 -90.52 28.42
N THR A 1018 -33.74 -90.05 27.62
CA THR A 1018 -35.18 -90.25 27.85
C THR A 1018 -35.58 -91.71 27.69
N LYS A 1019 -36.80 -92.05 28.14
CA LYS A 1019 -37.40 -93.37 27.93
C LYS A 1019 -37.57 -93.66 26.44
N GLU A 1020 -38.03 -92.68 25.68
CA GLU A 1020 -38.29 -92.75 24.25
C GLU A 1020 -37.00 -93.06 23.48
N SER A 1021 -35.89 -92.41 23.84
CA SER A 1021 -34.56 -92.68 23.27
C SER A 1021 -34.11 -94.12 23.52
N GLN A 1022 -34.32 -94.63 24.74
CA GLN A 1022 -34.00 -96.03 25.08
C GLN A 1022 -34.88 -97.02 24.31
N LEU A 1023 -36.16 -96.70 24.08
CA LEU A 1023 -37.07 -97.54 23.29
C LEU A 1023 -36.66 -97.57 21.81
N VAL A 1024 -36.30 -96.42 21.23
CA VAL A 1024 -35.77 -96.35 19.85
C VAL A 1024 -34.49 -97.18 19.73
N ARG A 1025 -33.58 -97.09 20.70
CA ARG A 1025 -32.37 -97.91 20.75
C ARG A 1025 -32.69 -99.41 20.86
N SER A 1026 -33.68 -99.79 21.66
CA SER A 1026 -34.15 -101.19 21.77
C SER A 1026 -34.68 -101.70 20.43
N VAL A 1027 -35.44 -100.88 19.69
CA VAL A 1027 -35.90 -101.23 18.35
C VAL A 1027 -34.71 -101.44 17.42
N ASN A 1028 -33.71 -100.54 17.44
CA ASN A 1028 -32.55 -100.68 16.58
C ASN A 1028 -31.79 -101.99 16.84
N VAL A 1029 -31.52 -102.31 18.11
CA VAL A 1029 -30.81 -103.55 18.49
C VAL A 1029 -31.54 -104.82 18.02
N ARG A 1030 -32.87 -104.86 18.09
CA ARG A 1030 -33.64 -106.04 17.67
C ARG A 1030 -33.81 -106.13 16.15
N LEU A 1031 -33.92 -104.99 15.49
CA LEU A 1031 -33.90 -104.91 14.04
C LEU A 1031 -32.56 -105.41 13.48
N ASP A 1032 -31.46 -104.96 14.07
CA ASP A 1032 -30.11 -105.44 13.76
C ASP A 1032 -29.97 -106.94 13.94
N LYS A 1033 -30.50 -107.48 15.05
CA LYS A 1033 -30.48 -108.92 15.30
C LYS A 1033 -31.20 -109.71 14.19
N LEU A 1034 -32.35 -109.23 13.72
CA LEU A 1034 -33.08 -109.84 12.61
C LEU A 1034 -32.34 -109.68 11.28
N LEU A 1035 -31.87 -108.48 10.94
CA LEU A 1035 -31.19 -108.21 9.67
C LEU A 1035 -29.83 -108.91 9.60
N ASP A 1036 -29.03 -108.93 10.67
CA ASP A 1036 -27.77 -109.69 10.74
C ASP A 1036 -28.01 -111.19 10.54
N TYR A 1037 -29.14 -111.72 11.02
CA TYR A 1037 -29.53 -113.10 10.76
C TYR A 1037 -29.85 -113.34 9.28
N LEU A 1038 -30.49 -112.39 8.60
CA LEU A 1038 -30.75 -112.47 7.15
C LEU A 1038 -29.47 -112.28 6.31
N ILE A 1039 -28.55 -111.38 6.70
CA ILE A 1039 -27.26 -111.15 6.04
C ILE A 1039 -26.38 -112.42 6.08
N LYS A 1040 -26.37 -113.12 7.21
CA LYS A 1040 -25.54 -114.33 7.39
C LYS A 1040 -26.06 -115.57 6.64
N ILE A 1041 -27.13 -115.46 5.86
CA ILE A 1041 -27.62 -116.58 5.04
C ILE A 1041 -26.55 -117.14 4.07
N ASN A 1042 -25.58 -116.31 3.70
CA ASN A 1042 -24.46 -116.66 2.83
C ASN A 1042 -23.24 -117.23 3.56
N ASN A 1043 -23.17 -117.13 4.89
CA ASN A 1043 -21.97 -117.45 5.66
C ASN A 1043 -22.28 -118.17 6.99
N VAL A 1044 -21.57 -119.28 7.20
CA VAL A 1044 -21.27 -119.96 8.49
C VAL A 1044 -22.16 -121.14 8.92
N ASP A 1045 -23.42 -121.26 8.51
CA ASP A 1045 -24.24 -122.42 8.93
C ASP A 1045 -24.64 -123.33 7.76
N THR A 1046 -23.85 -124.39 7.53
CA THR A 1046 -24.19 -125.44 6.56
C THR A 1046 -25.49 -126.18 6.93
N ASN A 1047 -25.91 -126.14 8.20
CA ASN A 1047 -27.13 -126.78 8.69
C ASN A 1047 -28.39 -125.91 8.53
N ARG A 1048 -28.27 -124.59 8.28
CA ARG A 1048 -29.44 -123.74 8.01
C ARG A 1048 -30.03 -124.15 6.67
N LYS A 1049 -31.23 -124.73 6.67
CA LYS A 1049 -31.92 -125.21 5.46
C LYS A 1049 -32.83 -124.17 4.80
N TYR A 1050 -33.31 -123.17 5.55
CA TYR A 1050 -34.30 -122.20 5.07
C TYR A 1050 -33.87 -120.76 5.32
N THR A 1051 -34.23 -119.86 4.40
CA THR A 1051 -34.11 -118.40 4.57
C THR A 1051 -34.86 -117.93 5.80
N PHE A 1052 -36.09 -118.40 5.97
CA PHE A 1052 -36.92 -118.14 7.13
C PHE A 1052 -37.12 -119.42 7.92
N ASP A 1053 -36.79 -119.36 9.20
CA ASP A 1053 -36.91 -120.46 10.16
C ASP A 1053 -37.48 -119.95 11.51
N HIS A 1054 -37.48 -120.83 12.51
CA HIS A 1054 -37.92 -120.48 13.87
C HIS A 1054 -37.09 -119.34 14.50
N ASN A 1055 -35.81 -119.19 14.17
CA ASN A 1055 -34.97 -118.10 14.68
C ASN A 1055 -35.39 -116.76 14.07
N SER A 1056 -35.58 -116.69 12.74
CA SER A 1056 -36.09 -115.46 12.11
C SER A 1056 -37.48 -115.07 12.62
N THR A 1057 -38.34 -116.05 12.90
CA THR A 1057 -39.67 -115.83 13.47
C THR A 1057 -39.57 -115.28 14.90
N THR A 1058 -38.66 -115.84 15.71
CA THR A 1058 -38.38 -115.37 17.07
C THR A 1058 -37.86 -113.93 17.06
N TYR A 1059 -36.88 -113.62 16.20
CA TYR A 1059 -36.31 -112.27 16.11
C TYR A 1059 -37.33 -111.24 15.59
N LEU A 1060 -38.22 -111.63 14.67
CA LEU A 1060 -39.33 -110.81 14.23
C LEU A 1060 -40.32 -110.54 15.37
N SER A 1061 -40.67 -111.55 16.17
CA SER A 1061 -41.53 -111.38 17.35
C SER A 1061 -40.91 -110.40 18.36
N GLU A 1062 -39.62 -110.57 18.67
CA GLU A 1062 -38.90 -109.66 19.57
C GLU A 1062 -38.89 -108.22 19.06
N LEU A 1063 -38.68 -108.03 17.75
CA LEU A 1063 -38.73 -106.71 17.12
C LEU A 1063 -40.14 -106.10 17.23
N ASN A 1064 -41.19 -106.87 16.91
CA ASN A 1064 -42.57 -106.43 17.01
C ASN A 1064 -42.95 -106.02 18.44
N ASP A 1065 -42.49 -106.75 19.45
CA ASP A 1065 -42.71 -106.39 20.86
C ASP A 1065 -42.05 -105.04 21.19
N SER A 1066 -40.83 -104.81 20.69
CA SER A 1066 -40.13 -103.54 20.90
C SER A 1066 -40.78 -102.37 20.15
N ILE A 1067 -41.28 -102.58 18.93
CA ILE A 1067 -42.03 -101.55 18.19
C ILE A 1067 -43.36 -101.26 18.90
N SER A 1068 -44.06 -102.29 19.38
CA SER A 1068 -45.31 -102.14 20.13
C SER A 1068 -45.10 -101.34 21.42
N SER A 1069 -43.92 -101.44 22.04
CA SER A 1069 -43.58 -100.66 23.23
C SER A 1069 -43.35 -99.17 22.99
N LEU A 1070 -43.14 -98.74 21.73
CA LEU A 1070 -43.14 -97.32 21.33
C LEU A 1070 -44.56 -96.76 21.18
N SER A 1071 -45.57 -97.61 21.04
CA SER A 1071 -46.97 -97.18 21.01
C SER A 1071 -47.48 -96.99 22.45
N PRO A 1072 -48.26 -95.93 22.74
CA PRO A 1072 -48.97 -95.84 24.02
C PRO A 1072 -49.93 -97.05 24.15
N PRO A 1073 -50.14 -97.60 25.36
CA PRO A 1073 -50.99 -98.78 25.54
C PRO A 1073 -52.40 -98.48 25.02
N THR A 1074 -52.81 -99.21 23.99
CA THR A 1074 -54.10 -99.05 23.33
C THR A 1074 -55.23 -99.58 24.22
N SER A 1075 -56.08 -98.70 24.75
CA SER A 1075 -57.44 -99.10 25.14
C SER A 1075 -58.31 -99.14 23.89
N THR A 1076 -58.67 -100.36 23.48
CA THR A 1076 -59.80 -100.76 22.63
C THR A 1076 -60.65 -99.67 21.92
N ALA A 1077 -60.66 -99.79 20.59
CA ALA A 1077 -61.77 -99.50 19.66
C ALA A 1077 -62.28 -98.05 19.48
N SER A 1078 -62.42 -97.71 18.19
CA SER A 1078 -63.13 -96.58 17.58
C SER A 1078 -62.35 -95.26 17.44
N THR A 1079 -61.81 -95.10 16.24
CA THR A 1079 -61.75 -93.88 15.41
C THR A 1079 -62.22 -92.59 16.10
N THR A 1080 -61.29 -91.76 16.59
CA THR A 1080 -61.49 -90.30 16.61
C THR A 1080 -60.16 -89.56 16.77
N ARG A 1081 -60.04 -88.49 15.98
CA ARG A 1081 -58.93 -87.53 15.86
C ARG A 1081 -58.52 -86.95 17.21
N PHE A 1082 -57.23 -86.80 17.45
CA PHE A 1082 -56.70 -85.85 18.44
C PHE A 1082 -56.06 -84.66 17.72
N SER A 1083 -56.81 -83.57 17.68
CA SER A 1083 -56.31 -82.20 17.46
C SER A 1083 -56.02 -81.58 18.82
N SER A 1084 -54.77 -81.21 19.11
CA SER A 1084 -54.41 -80.43 20.29
C SER A 1084 -54.03 -79.01 19.87
N THR A 1085 -54.96 -78.08 20.03
CA THR A 1085 -54.70 -76.64 20.16
C THR A 1085 -54.75 -76.28 21.66
N PRO A 1086 -53.77 -75.54 22.20
CA PRO A 1086 -53.97 -74.79 23.43
C PRO A 1086 -54.45 -73.37 23.06
N SER A 1087 -55.61 -73.00 23.60
CA SER A 1087 -56.07 -71.61 23.66
C SER A 1087 -55.18 -70.81 24.61
N GLY A 1088 -54.69 -69.66 24.16
CA GLY A 1088 -54.13 -68.60 25.02
C GLY A 1088 -55.01 -67.35 24.90
N ALA A 1089 -55.73 -67.04 25.97
CA ALA A 1089 -56.29 -65.73 26.23
C ALA A 1089 -55.24 -64.87 26.95
N ALA A 1090 -55.27 -63.56 26.67
CA ALA A 1090 -54.41 -62.47 27.15
C ALA A 1090 -53.01 -62.37 26.51
#